data_AF-A0A3N4LRU1-F1
#
_entry.id   AF-A0A3N4LRU1-F1
#
_cell.length_a   1.000
_cell.length_b   1.000
_cell.length_c   1.000
_cell.angle_alpha   90.00
_cell.angle_beta   90.00
_cell.angle_gamma   90.00
#
_symmetry.space_group_name_H-M   'P 1'
#
loop_
_entity.id
_entity.type
_entity.pdbx_description
1 polymer ?
#
loop_
_entity_poly.entity_id
_entity_poly.type
_entity_poly.pdbx_seq_one_letter_code
_entity_poly.pdbx_strand_id
1 'polypeptide(L)'
;MSPFANCDVAIAGTFKGRKQAHIQQLITANGGSFSASITPGTTTHLITTPTDLAKKGPKVKAALDKANNISIVSIEWLNECIKAGNKVDEKEYLLTKGDEDEAKVDIKDKDGDGDVEMADSQATNGGLRKSGRARVAASPAPSSQPTAQVAGKKRGRAAPAQETVKEEDEEEGEGKEKDKKKRGVKKDKDTEMKGADKDDGENPAKKVRGKKGVAAAAPAPVPVAAPAPPAPATAAPAKKPTARGAKSKKSLKEPSPDPADDESSEEEPAPKMKTVQMVKGTAPVDTYFPDPTGWSVYVDAQGVIYDGSLNQTDIRKNSNKFYYVQLLERKPKGGFAAWTRWGRVGEEGQMAMAAGKGSSLSVARAAFEKKFKDKTGLTWEMRFDTPRNGKYTYVLKNYAASDDEDSDEEDADAKGKGKGKEKKEEEDKPMPDSKLAASIQSLMALIFNSSFMQQQMLAMSYDAAKLPLGKLSKTTINQGFLALKAIGELMNDASLAQTQYGMAVNQVYINLTNRYYSVIPHAFGRSVPPVINSPQMLKREVELIESLGDMKIATEVLKDTSKVVLDKAGNRINPIDKQYESLNLNEATPLDKSSQEYLNLAAYLQKTHGKTHYLKLTVEDIFRIERAGETQRFTDAGYDKLANDNRYLLWHGSRVTNFAGILSQGLRIAPPEAPVNGYMFGKGIYLADMVTKSANYCCATQSNNTGLLMLCEAQLGDPMYELTHSDYLAAENSKKAGALATKGKGRTAPLEWMDAGCVSEGLKGVKMPDVKVDTGDVDERGLYLQYNEYIVYNVAQVKIRYLFRCKFNSGTSW
;
A
#
# COMPACT_ATOMS: atom_id res chain seq x y z
N MET A 1 -21.27 -22.66 -28.73
CA MET A 1 -20.48 -22.14 -29.88
C MET A 1 -19.55 -21.08 -29.33
N SER A 2 -18.38 -20.84 -29.94
CA SER A 2 -17.47 -19.80 -29.46
C SER A 2 -18.08 -18.39 -29.66
N PRO A 3 -17.81 -17.40 -28.78
CA PRO A 3 -18.47 -16.09 -28.82
C PRO A 3 -18.35 -15.36 -30.16
N PHE A 4 -17.23 -15.53 -30.87
CA PHE A 4 -16.96 -14.85 -32.14
C PHE A 4 -16.92 -15.78 -33.35
N ALA A 5 -17.58 -16.96 -33.27
CA ALA A 5 -17.73 -17.86 -34.41
C ALA A 5 -18.29 -17.08 -35.63
N ASN A 6 -17.64 -17.25 -36.79
CA ASN A 6 -17.95 -16.54 -38.05
C ASN A 6 -17.86 -14.99 -37.98
N CYS A 7 -17.21 -14.42 -36.96
CA CYS A 7 -16.91 -12.99 -36.90
C CYS A 7 -15.46 -12.73 -37.32
N ASP A 8 -15.25 -11.90 -38.34
CA ASP A 8 -13.96 -11.27 -38.61
C ASP A 8 -13.98 -9.83 -38.09
N VAL A 9 -13.02 -9.51 -37.24
CA VAL A 9 -13.05 -8.29 -36.43
C VAL A 9 -11.81 -7.44 -36.69
N ALA A 10 -12.03 -6.20 -37.12
CA ALA A 10 -10.99 -5.20 -37.19
C ALA A 10 -10.96 -4.34 -35.91
N ILE A 11 -9.80 -3.75 -35.62
CA ILE A 11 -9.61 -2.84 -34.47
C ILE A 11 -9.04 -1.50 -34.95
N ALA A 12 -9.57 -0.40 -34.42
CA ALA A 12 -9.02 0.96 -34.58
C ALA A 12 -8.96 1.70 -33.24
N GLY A 13 -8.02 2.64 -33.09
CA GLY A 13 -7.97 3.53 -31.92
C GLY A 13 -7.23 3.01 -30.68
N THR A 14 -7.21 3.82 -29.63
CA THR A 14 -6.44 3.55 -28.40
C THR A 14 -7.37 3.24 -27.21
N PHE A 15 -7.22 2.06 -26.61
CA PHE A 15 -8.12 1.57 -25.57
C PHE A 15 -7.50 1.71 -24.18
N LYS A 16 -8.29 2.25 -23.22
CA LYS A 16 -7.84 2.49 -21.84
C LYS A 16 -7.50 1.16 -21.17
N GLY A 17 -6.22 0.96 -20.84
CA GLY A 17 -5.73 -0.22 -20.14
C GLY A 17 -5.50 -1.50 -20.98
N ARG A 18 -5.67 -1.47 -22.32
CA ARG A 18 -5.37 -2.64 -23.18
C ARG A 18 -4.65 -2.25 -24.48
N LYS A 19 -3.59 -3.00 -24.83
CA LYS A 19 -2.93 -2.91 -26.15
C LYS A 19 -3.78 -3.63 -27.21
N GLN A 20 -3.79 -3.14 -28.45
CA GLN A 20 -4.55 -3.77 -29.55
C GLN A 20 -4.18 -5.25 -29.78
N ALA A 21 -2.90 -5.62 -29.65
CA ALA A 21 -2.46 -7.02 -29.75
C ALA A 21 -3.14 -7.96 -28.74
N HIS A 22 -3.45 -7.47 -27.53
CA HIS A 22 -4.18 -8.26 -26.53
C HIS A 22 -5.67 -8.36 -26.86
N ILE A 23 -6.25 -7.32 -27.46
CA ILE A 23 -7.64 -7.34 -27.96
C ILE A 23 -7.76 -8.35 -29.12
N GLN A 24 -6.77 -8.40 -30.02
CA GLN A 24 -6.64 -9.43 -31.06
C GLN A 24 -6.55 -10.84 -30.46
N GLN A 25 -5.68 -11.06 -29.47
CA GLN A 25 -5.59 -12.35 -28.76
C GLN A 25 -6.96 -12.77 -28.17
N LEU A 26 -7.71 -11.85 -27.56
CA LEU A 26 -9.03 -12.13 -26.98
C LEU A 26 -10.06 -12.52 -28.06
N ILE A 27 -10.04 -11.90 -29.25
CA ILE A 27 -10.90 -12.27 -30.37
C ILE A 27 -10.59 -13.69 -30.85
N THR A 28 -9.31 -13.98 -31.12
CA THR A 28 -8.89 -15.28 -31.67
C THR A 28 -9.04 -16.41 -30.66
N ALA A 29 -8.73 -16.20 -29.38
CA ALA A 29 -8.96 -17.19 -28.32
C ALA A 29 -10.45 -17.51 -28.11
N ASN A 30 -11.35 -16.60 -28.47
CA ASN A 30 -12.80 -16.79 -28.44
C ASN A 30 -13.39 -17.11 -29.83
N GLY A 31 -12.56 -17.62 -30.74
CA GLY A 31 -12.96 -18.25 -32.00
C GLY A 31 -13.38 -17.30 -33.12
N GLY A 32 -12.89 -16.05 -33.11
CA GLY A 32 -13.07 -15.08 -34.19
C GLY A 32 -11.80 -14.85 -35.00
N SER A 33 -11.97 -14.41 -36.25
CA SER A 33 -10.87 -13.92 -37.10
C SER A 33 -10.53 -12.47 -36.77
N PHE A 34 -9.29 -12.07 -37.07
CA PHE A 34 -8.84 -10.69 -36.94
C PHE A 34 -8.30 -10.16 -38.26
N SER A 35 -8.82 -9.02 -38.71
CA SER A 35 -8.36 -8.33 -39.90
C SER A 35 -7.56 -7.07 -39.58
N ALA A 36 -6.34 -7.02 -40.15
CA ALA A 36 -5.44 -5.87 -40.03
C ALA A 36 -5.96 -4.61 -40.77
N SER A 37 -6.81 -4.78 -41.77
CA SER A 37 -7.52 -3.75 -42.55
C SER A 37 -9.05 -3.93 -42.43
N ILE A 38 -9.83 -3.04 -43.05
CA ILE A 38 -11.23 -3.36 -43.37
C ILE A 38 -11.25 -4.03 -44.74
N THR A 39 -11.83 -5.23 -44.82
CA THR A 39 -11.95 -5.98 -46.07
C THR A 39 -13.43 -6.16 -46.41
N PRO A 40 -13.95 -5.52 -47.48
CA PRO A 40 -15.35 -5.64 -47.89
C PRO A 40 -15.85 -7.08 -47.99
N GLY A 41 -17.07 -7.34 -47.52
CA GLY A 41 -17.72 -8.65 -47.59
C GLY A 41 -17.10 -9.77 -46.73
N THR A 42 -16.06 -9.48 -45.94
CA THR A 42 -15.43 -10.46 -45.04
C THR A 42 -15.33 -9.93 -43.60
N THR A 43 -14.83 -8.71 -43.40
CA THR A 43 -14.82 -8.07 -42.07
C THR A 43 -16.24 -7.74 -41.63
N THR A 44 -16.66 -8.24 -40.47
CA THR A 44 -18.04 -8.11 -39.96
C THR A 44 -18.18 -7.08 -38.86
N HIS A 45 -17.13 -6.83 -38.06
CA HIS A 45 -17.16 -5.85 -36.96
C HIS A 45 -15.91 -4.95 -36.97
N LEU A 46 -16.07 -3.70 -36.53
CA LEU A 46 -14.97 -2.81 -36.19
C LEU A 46 -15.11 -2.38 -34.72
N ILE A 47 -14.17 -2.80 -33.89
CA ILE A 47 -14.04 -2.30 -32.51
C ILE A 47 -13.24 -0.99 -32.53
N THR A 48 -13.84 0.10 -32.03
CA THR A 48 -13.22 1.43 -31.97
C THR A 48 -13.62 2.19 -30.71
N THR A 49 -13.02 3.37 -30.49
CA THR A 49 -13.45 4.35 -29.48
C THR A 49 -14.26 5.47 -30.12
N PRO A 50 -15.11 6.21 -29.37
CA PRO A 50 -15.74 7.44 -29.85
C PRO A 50 -14.72 8.47 -30.36
N THR A 51 -13.60 8.64 -29.63
CA THR A 51 -12.53 9.58 -29.97
C THR A 51 -11.86 9.26 -31.31
N ASP A 52 -11.66 7.98 -31.65
CA ASP A 52 -11.04 7.56 -32.91
C ASP A 52 -12.06 7.39 -34.05
N LEU A 53 -13.34 7.17 -33.71
CA LEU A 53 -14.48 7.30 -34.63
C LEU A 53 -14.60 8.76 -35.12
N ALA A 54 -14.58 9.74 -34.21
CA ALA A 54 -14.65 11.17 -34.52
C ALA A 54 -13.51 11.65 -35.44
N LYS A 55 -12.29 11.10 -35.29
CA LYS A 55 -11.11 11.40 -36.14
C LYS A 55 -11.24 10.85 -37.56
N LYS A 56 -12.11 9.86 -37.81
CA LYS A 56 -12.34 9.21 -39.11
C LYS A 56 -11.03 8.76 -39.77
N GLY A 57 -10.26 7.94 -39.05
CA GLY A 57 -9.08 7.25 -39.59
C GLY A 57 -9.44 6.28 -40.73
N PRO A 58 -8.47 5.74 -41.48
CA PRO A 58 -8.73 4.93 -42.68
C PRO A 58 -9.69 3.75 -42.46
N LYS A 59 -9.50 2.97 -41.38
CA LYS A 59 -10.40 1.86 -41.02
C LYS A 59 -11.82 2.33 -40.72
N VAL A 60 -11.95 3.43 -39.97
CA VAL A 60 -13.26 4.02 -39.63
C VAL A 60 -13.99 4.49 -40.89
N LYS A 61 -13.30 5.16 -41.81
CA LYS A 61 -13.88 5.59 -43.10
C LYS A 61 -14.37 4.40 -43.93
N ALA A 62 -13.60 3.31 -43.98
CA ALA A 62 -14.00 2.10 -44.70
C ALA A 62 -15.17 1.34 -44.04
N ALA A 63 -15.25 1.31 -42.71
CA ALA A 63 -16.37 0.68 -42.00
C ALA A 63 -17.66 1.52 -42.02
N LEU A 64 -17.55 2.85 -42.13
CA LEU A 64 -18.70 3.76 -42.28
C LEU A 64 -19.32 3.74 -43.70
N ASP A 65 -18.68 3.10 -44.68
CA ASP A 65 -19.28 2.89 -45.99
C ASP A 65 -20.39 1.83 -45.90
N LYS A 66 -21.61 2.24 -46.24
CA LYS A 66 -22.81 1.38 -46.20
C LYS A 66 -22.74 0.19 -47.15
N ALA A 67 -21.85 0.21 -48.16
CA ALA A 67 -21.61 -0.94 -49.02
C ALA A 67 -21.01 -2.15 -48.28
N ASN A 68 -20.35 -1.93 -47.13
CA ASN A 68 -19.57 -2.97 -46.44
C ASN A 68 -20.32 -3.70 -45.32
N ASN A 69 -21.46 -3.18 -44.85
CA ASN A 69 -22.31 -3.79 -43.82
C ASN A 69 -21.56 -4.24 -42.54
N ILE A 70 -20.77 -3.33 -41.94
CA ILE A 70 -19.92 -3.62 -40.78
C ILE A 70 -20.53 -3.02 -39.50
N SER A 71 -20.63 -3.83 -38.45
CA SER A 71 -21.01 -3.37 -37.11
C SER A 71 -19.87 -2.60 -36.45
N ILE A 72 -19.99 -1.27 -36.34
CA ILE A 72 -19.04 -0.43 -35.59
C ILE A 72 -19.45 -0.41 -34.12
N VAL A 73 -18.66 -1.04 -33.26
CA VAL A 73 -18.99 -1.26 -31.84
C VAL A 73 -17.88 -0.76 -30.91
N SER A 74 -18.25 -0.52 -29.65
CA SER A 74 -17.30 -0.22 -28.58
C SER A 74 -16.59 -1.49 -28.08
N ILE A 75 -15.58 -1.34 -27.20
CA ILE A 75 -14.85 -2.50 -26.63
C ILE A 75 -15.68 -3.27 -25.60
N GLU A 76 -16.70 -2.64 -25.04
CA GLU A 76 -17.64 -3.22 -24.09
C GLU A 76 -18.40 -4.41 -24.70
N TRP A 77 -18.73 -4.36 -26.00
CA TRP A 77 -19.32 -5.50 -26.72
C TRP A 77 -18.44 -6.75 -26.67
N LEU A 78 -17.12 -6.59 -26.88
CA LEU A 78 -16.15 -7.69 -26.80
C LEU A 78 -16.08 -8.25 -25.37
N ASN A 79 -16.09 -7.36 -24.37
CA ASN A 79 -16.05 -7.75 -22.96
C ASN A 79 -17.29 -8.58 -22.57
N GLU A 80 -18.48 -8.12 -22.96
CA GLU A 80 -19.74 -8.79 -22.62
C GLU A 80 -19.92 -10.10 -23.41
N CYS A 81 -19.51 -10.17 -24.68
CA CYS A 81 -19.46 -11.45 -25.41
C CYS A 81 -18.58 -12.51 -24.72
N ILE A 82 -17.39 -12.11 -24.25
CA ILE A 82 -16.47 -13.02 -23.55
C ILE A 82 -17.03 -13.42 -22.18
N LYS A 83 -17.61 -12.46 -21.44
CA LYS A 83 -18.22 -12.66 -20.12
C LYS A 83 -19.49 -13.51 -20.14
N ALA A 84 -20.29 -13.42 -21.20
CA ALA A 84 -21.50 -14.23 -21.40
C ALA A 84 -21.22 -15.60 -22.05
N GLY A 85 -20.04 -15.80 -22.65
CA GLY A 85 -19.68 -17.03 -23.34
C GLY A 85 -20.40 -17.25 -24.68
N ASN A 86 -21.08 -16.22 -25.20
CA ASN A 86 -21.80 -16.23 -26.47
C ASN A 86 -21.76 -14.84 -27.14
N LYS A 87 -22.22 -14.74 -28.39
CA LYS A 87 -22.35 -13.45 -29.07
C LYS A 87 -23.56 -12.68 -28.51
N VAL A 88 -23.36 -11.50 -27.95
CA VAL A 88 -24.45 -10.59 -27.55
C VAL A 88 -24.85 -9.66 -28.71
N ASP A 89 -26.08 -9.15 -28.68
CA ASP A 89 -26.62 -8.24 -29.71
C ASP A 89 -25.78 -6.96 -29.79
N GLU A 90 -25.34 -6.61 -31.00
CA GLU A 90 -24.49 -5.46 -31.24
C GLU A 90 -25.16 -4.12 -30.91
N LYS A 91 -26.51 -4.05 -30.97
CA LYS A 91 -27.28 -2.79 -30.94
C LYS A 91 -27.02 -1.90 -29.72
N GLU A 92 -26.81 -2.49 -28.55
CA GLU A 92 -26.56 -1.74 -27.30
C GLU A 92 -25.14 -1.16 -27.21
N TYR A 93 -24.26 -1.54 -28.16
CA TYR A 93 -22.84 -1.18 -28.19
C TYR A 93 -22.42 -0.52 -29.51
N LEU A 94 -23.37 -0.27 -30.44
CA LEU A 94 -23.11 0.42 -31.70
C LEU A 94 -22.70 1.87 -31.43
N LEU A 95 -21.50 2.25 -31.86
CA LEU A 95 -21.07 3.64 -31.77
C LEU A 95 -21.68 4.44 -32.92
N THR A 96 -22.40 5.51 -32.57
CA THR A 96 -23.24 6.26 -33.49
C THR A 96 -22.61 7.59 -33.90
N LYS A 97 -23.35 8.39 -34.68
CA LYS A 97 -22.93 9.75 -35.03
C LYS A 97 -23.01 10.72 -33.85
N GLY A 98 -23.81 10.45 -32.81
CA GLY A 98 -23.87 11.28 -31.60
C GLY A 98 -22.56 11.23 -30.81
N ASP A 99 -22.00 10.02 -30.67
CA ASP A 99 -20.72 9.73 -30.02
C ASP A 99 -19.52 10.42 -30.71
N GLU A 100 -19.66 10.77 -31.99
CA GLU A 100 -18.66 11.62 -32.66
C GLU A 100 -18.65 13.06 -32.14
N ASP A 101 -19.80 13.60 -31.74
CA ASP A 101 -19.97 15.04 -31.50
C ASP A 101 -19.66 15.41 -30.04
N GLU A 102 -20.00 14.58 -29.06
CA GLU A 102 -19.51 14.72 -27.67
C GLU A 102 -17.98 14.67 -27.63
N ALA A 103 -17.38 13.68 -28.31
CA ALA A 103 -15.92 13.51 -28.39
C ALA A 103 -15.19 14.63 -29.15
N LYS A 104 -15.89 15.57 -29.81
CA LYS A 104 -15.30 16.77 -30.44
C LYS A 104 -15.24 17.97 -29.50
N VAL A 105 -16.08 18.02 -28.47
CA VAL A 105 -16.02 19.04 -27.41
C VAL A 105 -14.77 18.79 -26.56
N ASP A 106 -14.65 17.54 -26.11
CA ASP A 106 -13.54 16.99 -25.32
C ASP A 106 -12.14 17.12 -25.98
N ILE A 107 -12.07 17.42 -27.28
CA ILE A 107 -10.82 17.67 -28.02
C ILE A 107 -10.45 19.16 -28.08
N LYS A 108 -11.43 20.08 -27.98
CA LYS A 108 -11.19 21.53 -28.03
C LYS A 108 -10.81 22.12 -26.68
N ASP A 109 -11.40 21.61 -25.60
CA ASP A 109 -11.26 22.20 -24.26
C ASP A 109 -9.93 21.83 -23.56
N LYS A 110 -8.90 21.47 -24.33
CA LYS A 110 -7.56 21.08 -23.85
C LYS A 110 -6.43 22.03 -24.27
N ASP A 111 -6.75 23.07 -25.04
CA ASP A 111 -5.79 24.08 -25.53
C ASP A 111 -5.95 25.48 -24.86
N GLY A 112 -6.58 25.54 -23.67
CA GLY A 112 -6.84 26.76 -22.90
C GLY A 112 -6.23 26.75 -21.49
N ASP A 113 -6.07 27.94 -20.89
CA ASP A 113 -5.38 28.19 -19.60
C ASP A 113 -6.32 28.91 -18.60
N GLY A 114 -6.13 28.70 -17.29
CA GLY A 114 -6.76 29.48 -16.21
C GLY A 114 -8.04 28.92 -15.54
N ASP A 115 -7.87 28.50 -14.28
CA ASP A 115 -8.77 28.51 -13.10
C ASP A 115 -10.30 28.16 -13.14
N VAL A 116 -10.63 27.21 -12.25
CA VAL A 116 -11.79 27.06 -11.34
C VAL A 116 -13.16 27.69 -11.70
N GLU A 117 -14.15 26.84 -12.01
CA GLU A 117 -15.32 26.62 -11.10
C GLU A 117 -16.11 25.33 -11.45
N MET A 118 -16.85 24.80 -10.48
CA MET A 118 -17.76 23.64 -10.63
C MET A 118 -19.20 24.13 -10.73
N ALA A 119 -19.89 23.82 -11.82
CA ALA A 119 -21.33 24.02 -11.97
C ALA A 119 -22.00 22.70 -12.38
N ASP A 120 -22.90 22.20 -11.54
CA ASP A 120 -23.74 21.03 -11.83
C ASP A 120 -25.00 21.43 -12.63
N SER A 121 -25.33 20.69 -13.68
CA SER A 121 -26.57 20.88 -14.43
C SER A 121 -27.11 19.58 -15.06
N GLN A 122 -27.74 18.76 -14.21
CA GLN A 122 -29.02 18.07 -14.45
C GLN A 122 -29.26 17.32 -15.79
N ALA A 123 -29.50 16.02 -15.69
CA ALA A 123 -29.99 15.20 -16.80
C ALA A 123 -31.43 15.56 -17.24
N THR A 124 -31.67 15.65 -18.56
CA THR A 124 -33.01 15.73 -19.15
C THR A 124 -33.55 14.36 -19.57
N ASN A 125 -34.80 14.09 -19.22
CA ASN A 125 -35.46 12.79 -19.39
C ASN A 125 -35.89 12.52 -20.85
N GLY A 126 -35.96 11.24 -21.28
CA GLY A 126 -36.09 10.88 -22.71
C GLY A 126 -36.84 9.58 -23.05
N GLY A 127 -37.76 9.09 -22.20
CA GLY A 127 -38.46 7.83 -22.44
C GLY A 127 -39.83 7.95 -23.13
N LEU A 128 -40.10 7.15 -24.17
CA LEU A 128 -41.27 6.23 -24.30
C LEU A 128 -41.46 5.66 -25.73
N ARG A 129 -41.70 4.34 -25.84
CA ARG A 129 -42.78 3.76 -26.68
C ARG A 129 -43.47 2.60 -25.94
N LYS A 130 -44.71 2.28 -26.34
CA LYS A 130 -45.71 1.62 -25.47
C LYS A 130 -46.17 0.24 -25.95
N SER A 131 -46.44 -0.65 -25.00
CA SER A 131 -47.65 -1.50 -24.91
C SER A 131 -47.86 -1.90 -23.42
N GLY A 132 -49.06 -2.17 -22.91
CA GLY A 132 -50.41 -1.83 -23.39
C GLY A 132 -51.54 -2.47 -22.55
N ARG A 133 -52.70 -1.80 -22.47
CA ARG A 133 -54.06 -2.28 -22.05
C ARG A 133 -54.49 -2.14 -20.56
N ALA A 134 -55.82 -2.08 -20.39
CA ALA A 134 -56.65 -2.06 -19.16
C ALA A 134 -56.79 -0.73 -18.37
N ARG A 135 -57.98 -0.49 -17.78
CA ARG A 135 -58.47 0.82 -17.30
C ARG A 135 -59.69 0.67 -16.35
N VAL A 136 -59.66 1.30 -15.16
CA VAL A 136 -60.79 1.67 -14.27
C VAL A 136 -60.28 2.90 -13.47
N ALA A 137 -60.74 4.15 -13.68
CA ALA A 137 -61.95 4.82 -13.12
C ALA A 137 -61.98 4.89 -11.57
N ALA A 138 -62.23 6.03 -10.89
CA ALA A 138 -62.52 7.42 -11.31
C ALA A 138 -62.11 8.47 -10.23
N SER A 139 -62.26 9.77 -10.55
CA SER A 139 -62.00 10.98 -9.71
C SER A 139 -63.23 11.37 -8.83
N PRO A 140 -63.31 12.52 -8.10
CA PRO A 140 -62.36 13.64 -7.89
C PRO A 140 -62.24 14.17 -6.42
N ALA A 141 -61.53 15.30 -6.23
CA ALA A 141 -61.51 16.14 -5.01
C ALA A 141 -62.61 17.25 -5.05
N PRO A 142 -62.76 18.13 -4.02
CA PRO A 142 -62.08 19.45 -4.08
C PRO A 142 -61.75 20.18 -2.74
N SER A 143 -60.92 21.23 -2.84
CA SER A 143 -60.83 22.52 -2.07
C SER A 143 -61.33 22.64 -0.60
N SER A 144 -60.63 23.35 0.30
CA SER A 144 -60.47 24.84 0.22
C SER A 144 -59.58 25.44 1.35
N GLN A 145 -59.11 26.70 1.17
CA GLN A 145 -58.59 27.62 2.22
C GLN A 145 -59.68 28.66 2.57
N PRO A 146 -59.55 29.52 3.62
CA PRO A 146 -58.93 30.85 3.39
C PRO A 146 -58.27 31.61 4.59
N THR A 147 -57.09 32.21 4.31
CA THR A 147 -56.63 33.61 4.58
C THR A 147 -56.74 34.36 5.93
N ALA A 148 -55.67 35.14 6.23
CA ALA A 148 -55.73 36.54 6.70
C ALA A 148 -54.53 37.36 6.10
N GLN A 149 -54.59 38.71 6.02
CA GLN A 149 -53.65 39.58 5.27
C GLN A 149 -53.46 41.01 5.86
N VAL A 150 -52.65 41.86 5.16
CA VAL A 150 -52.51 43.35 5.18
C VAL A 150 -51.41 43.90 6.13
N ALA A 151 -50.59 44.94 5.84
CA ALA A 151 -49.99 45.56 4.62
C ALA A 151 -48.96 46.66 5.07
N GLY A 152 -48.08 47.28 4.26
CA GLY A 152 -47.63 47.03 2.87
C GLY A 152 -47.16 48.30 2.10
N LYS A 153 -46.06 48.20 1.31
CA LYS A 153 -45.56 49.12 0.24
C LYS A 153 -45.06 50.55 0.59
N LYS A 154 -43.76 50.85 0.31
CA LYS A 154 -43.29 51.66 -0.86
C LYS A 154 -41.75 51.82 -0.97
N ARG A 155 -41.31 52.33 -2.14
CA ARG A 155 -39.93 52.46 -2.70
C ARG A 155 -38.96 53.38 -1.92
N GLY A 156 -37.65 53.15 -2.09
CA GLY A 156 -36.52 54.05 -1.78
C GLY A 156 -35.25 53.69 -2.60
N ARG A 157 -34.25 54.57 -2.69
CA ARG A 157 -33.00 54.39 -3.49
C ARG A 157 -31.80 55.11 -2.82
N ALA A 158 -30.59 54.64 -3.15
CA ALA A 158 -29.26 55.27 -2.97
C ALA A 158 -28.56 55.04 -1.61
N ALA A 159 -27.24 55.22 -1.65
CA ALA A 159 -26.28 55.08 -0.55
C ALA A 159 -25.55 56.41 -0.31
N PRO A 160 -24.82 56.51 0.80
CA PRO A 160 -23.49 57.13 0.83
C PRO A 160 -22.49 56.26 1.62
N ALA A 161 -21.19 56.57 1.75
CA ALA A 161 -20.17 57.22 0.91
C ALA A 161 -18.85 57.21 1.73
N GLN A 162 -17.68 57.33 1.10
CA GLN A 162 -16.40 57.56 1.77
C GLN A 162 -15.72 58.81 1.21
N GLU A 163 -15.04 59.58 2.08
CA GLU A 163 -14.15 60.72 1.79
C GLU A 163 -13.43 61.08 3.11
N THR A 164 -12.28 61.78 3.21
CA THR A 164 -11.36 62.48 2.27
C THR A 164 -9.91 62.17 2.76
N VAL A 165 -8.84 61.94 1.95
CA VAL A 165 -8.12 62.74 0.92
C VAL A 165 -7.01 63.66 1.48
N LYS A 166 -5.79 63.52 0.92
CA LYS A 166 -4.84 64.54 0.40
C LYS A 166 -3.68 63.77 -0.30
N GLU A 167 -3.31 64.05 -1.57
CA GLU A 167 -2.64 65.24 -2.16
C GLU A 167 -1.17 65.37 -1.66
N GLU A 168 -0.15 65.77 -2.43
CA GLU A 168 0.01 66.33 -3.80
C GLU A 168 1.27 65.68 -4.49
N ASP A 169 1.50 65.42 -5.81
CA ASP A 169 0.68 65.28 -7.06
C ASP A 169 1.13 64.05 -7.96
N GLU A 170 1.76 64.02 -9.16
CA GLU A 170 2.46 64.93 -10.14
C GLU A 170 2.52 64.26 -11.59
N GLU A 171 3.11 64.88 -12.65
CA GLU A 171 3.16 64.44 -14.10
C GLU A 171 4.54 63.87 -14.55
N GLU A 172 4.82 63.16 -15.67
CA GLU A 172 4.22 62.97 -17.04
C GLU A 172 4.08 61.44 -17.38
N GLY A 173 4.07 60.84 -18.60
CA GLY A 173 4.33 61.32 -19.98
C GLY A 173 4.29 60.26 -21.11
N GLU A 174 4.64 60.67 -22.35
CA GLU A 174 4.46 59.89 -23.61
C GLU A 174 5.69 59.10 -24.14
N GLY A 175 5.47 58.13 -25.07
CA GLY A 175 6.52 57.64 -25.98
C GLY A 175 6.32 56.25 -26.62
N LYS A 176 6.04 56.17 -27.93
CA LYS A 176 6.08 54.93 -28.75
C LYS A 176 7.32 54.92 -29.67
N GLU A 177 7.91 53.75 -29.95
CA GLU A 177 7.94 53.10 -31.29
C GLU A 177 8.92 51.87 -31.33
N LYS A 178 9.02 51.21 -32.50
CA LYS A 178 9.83 50.05 -32.92
C LYS A 178 11.27 50.53 -33.26
N ASP A 179 12.27 49.74 -33.66
CA ASP A 179 12.27 48.60 -34.58
C ASP A 179 13.55 47.71 -34.51
N LYS A 180 13.67 46.76 -35.43
CA LYS A 180 14.71 45.70 -35.53
C LYS A 180 16.12 46.21 -35.89
N LYS A 181 17.16 45.63 -35.28
CA LYS A 181 18.25 44.79 -35.90
C LYS A 181 19.33 44.48 -34.84
N LYS A 182 19.99 43.32 -34.69
CA LYS A 182 20.42 42.17 -35.56
C LYS A 182 21.92 42.25 -35.94
N ARG A 183 22.70 41.25 -35.45
CA ARG A 183 24.18 41.04 -35.58
C ARG A 183 25.05 41.91 -34.64
N GLY A 184 26.17 41.44 -34.08
CA GLY A 184 26.57 40.02 -33.88
C GLY A 184 28.08 39.73 -33.75
N VAL A 185 28.36 38.61 -33.05
CA VAL A 185 29.40 37.60 -33.37
C VAL A 185 30.90 37.95 -33.16
N LYS A 186 31.53 37.19 -32.22
CA LYS A 186 32.98 36.90 -32.08
C LYS A 186 33.88 38.06 -31.57
N LYS A 187 35.06 37.81 -30.97
CA LYS A 187 35.78 36.54 -30.71
C LYS A 187 36.63 36.61 -29.42
N ASP A 188 36.88 35.45 -28.79
CA ASP A 188 38.17 34.93 -28.27
C ASP A 188 39.32 35.96 -28.01
N LYS A 189 40.07 35.98 -26.91
CA LYS A 189 40.78 34.84 -26.28
C LYS A 189 41.63 35.30 -25.06
N ASP A 190 41.97 34.32 -24.22
CA ASP A 190 43.12 34.15 -23.31
C ASP A 190 44.10 35.33 -23.05
N THR A 191 44.43 35.59 -21.77
CA THR A 191 45.75 35.17 -21.26
C THR A 191 45.78 34.93 -19.74
N GLU A 192 46.92 34.44 -19.26
CA GLU A 192 47.10 33.60 -18.08
C GLU A 192 47.81 34.29 -16.89
N MET A 193 47.78 33.60 -15.74
CA MET A 193 48.80 33.57 -14.67
C MET A 193 48.96 34.69 -13.61
N LYS A 194 48.86 34.20 -12.35
CA LYS A 194 49.74 34.43 -11.17
C LYS A 194 49.84 35.86 -10.56
N GLY A 195 49.87 36.02 -9.23
CA GLY A 195 49.74 35.04 -8.15
C GLY A 195 50.53 35.42 -6.88
N ALA A 196 50.20 34.78 -5.75
CA ALA A 196 50.80 34.98 -4.41
C ALA A 196 50.55 36.40 -3.80
N ASP A 197 50.71 36.66 -2.50
CA ASP A 197 51.02 35.81 -1.33
C ASP A 197 50.55 36.54 -0.05
N LYS A 198 50.07 35.81 0.99
CA LYS A 198 50.16 36.19 2.44
C LYS A 198 49.48 37.51 2.90
N ASP A 199 49.31 37.82 4.20
CA ASP A 199 49.22 37.03 5.44
C ASP A 199 48.32 37.78 6.46
N ASP A 200 47.97 37.11 7.57
CA ASP A 200 47.69 37.59 8.95
C ASP A 200 47.10 38.98 9.27
N GLY A 201 46.27 39.02 10.33
CA GLY A 201 46.08 40.24 11.15
C GLY A 201 44.73 40.36 11.88
N GLU A 202 44.70 40.09 13.18
CA GLU A 202 43.55 40.41 14.03
C GLU A 202 43.49 41.90 14.43
N ASN A 203 42.25 42.43 14.57
CA ASN A 203 41.67 43.14 15.73
C ASN A 203 42.62 43.73 16.83
N PRO A 204 42.30 44.82 17.59
CA PRO A 204 40.93 45.26 17.91
C PRO A 204 40.64 46.77 18.23
N ALA A 205 39.37 47.06 18.57
CA ALA A 205 38.92 47.73 19.83
C ALA A 205 38.05 49.03 19.77
N LYS A 206 37.32 49.24 20.89
CA LYS A 206 36.45 50.38 21.34
C LYS A 206 34.98 50.32 20.86
N LYS A 207 33.91 50.25 21.67
CA LYS A 207 33.58 50.48 23.12
C LYS A 207 33.18 51.93 23.50
N VAL A 208 31.90 52.15 23.90
CA VAL A 208 31.23 53.27 24.66
C VAL A 208 29.74 53.31 24.20
N ARG A 209 28.66 53.10 25.00
CA ARG A 209 28.09 53.70 26.26
C ARG A 209 27.26 54.99 25.97
N GLY A 210 26.00 55.20 26.42
CA GLY A 210 25.01 54.41 27.20
C GLY A 210 23.96 55.30 27.94
N LYS A 211 23.02 54.71 28.75
CA LYS A 211 21.91 55.32 29.55
C LYS A 211 20.62 55.69 28.74
N LYS A 212 19.36 55.73 29.24
CA LYS A 212 18.63 55.62 30.56
C LYS A 212 17.13 55.22 30.26
N GLY A 213 16.20 54.74 31.10
CA GLY A 213 16.14 54.17 32.47
C GLY A 213 15.06 54.79 33.42
N VAL A 214 14.49 53.98 34.35
CA VAL A 214 13.44 54.20 35.43
C VAL A 214 11.95 54.42 35.02
N ALA A 215 10.89 53.99 35.77
CA ALA A 215 10.75 53.34 37.11
C ALA A 215 9.43 52.53 37.33
N ALA A 216 9.44 51.58 38.31
CA ALA A 216 8.41 51.16 39.31
C ALA A 216 6.93 50.78 38.94
N ALA A 217 6.18 49.92 39.67
CA ALA A 217 6.50 48.80 40.61
C ALA A 217 5.24 47.97 41.06
N ALA A 218 5.40 46.65 41.26
CA ALA A 218 4.67 45.71 42.17
C ALA A 218 3.14 45.46 42.00
N PRO A 219 2.53 44.39 42.62
CA PRO A 219 3.09 43.28 43.41
C PRO A 219 2.84 41.86 42.80
N ALA A 220 3.08 40.78 43.56
CA ALA A 220 3.02 39.38 43.12
C ALA A 220 2.26 38.46 44.12
N PRO A 221 1.97 37.19 43.76
CA PRO A 221 1.72 36.10 44.71
C PRO A 221 2.91 35.14 44.87
N VAL A 222 2.91 34.35 45.95
CA VAL A 222 4.01 33.44 46.37
C VAL A 222 3.75 31.95 46.05
N PRO A 223 4.79 31.16 45.77
CA PRO A 223 4.79 29.69 45.92
C PRO A 223 5.34 29.26 47.29
N VAL A 224 4.87 28.12 47.81
CA VAL A 224 5.34 27.50 49.07
C VAL A 224 6.21 26.27 48.75
N ALA A 225 7.19 25.97 49.61
CA ALA A 225 8.26 25.01 49.35
C ALA A 225 7.90 23.53 49.63
N ALA A 226 8.66 22.63 49.04
CA ALA A 226 8.76 21.22 49.41
C ALA A 226 10.02 20.96 50.29
N PRO A 227 9.99 19.97 51.21
CA PRO A 227 11.18 19.56 51.97
C PRO A 227 12.12 18.65 51.15
N ALA A 228 13.39 18.61 51.53
CA ALA A 228 14.47 17.95 50.77
C ALA A 228 14.99 16.64 51.43
N PRO A 229 15.63 15.74 50.65
CA PRO A 229 16.48 14.68 51.19
C PRO A 229 17.86 15.24 51.66
N PRO A 230 18.60 14.52 52.53
CA PRO A 230 19.80 15.03 53.19
C PRO A 230 21.10 14.94 52.35
N ALA A 231 22.15 15.60 52.87
CA ALA A 231 23.46 15.80 52.24
C ALA A 231 24.52 14.71 52.63
N PRO A 232 25.71 14.66 51.98
CA PRO A 232 26.57 13.47 51.97
C PRO A 232 27.67 13.44 53.05
N ALA A 233 28.32 12.28 53.20
CA ALA A 233 29.50 12.10 54.07
C ALA A 233 30.65 11.32 53.40
N THR A 234 31.80 12.00 53.25
CA THR A 234 33.20 11.52 53.34
C THR A 234 33.69 10.25 52.60
N ALA A 235 34.92 10.32 52.07
CA ALA A 235 35.62 9.20 51.43
C ALA A 235 37.08 9.04 51.92
N ALA A 236 37.72 7.94 51.52
CA ALA A 236 39.15 7.59 51.65
C ALA A 236 39.62 7.01 53.02
N PRO A 237 40.76 6.25 53.09
CA PRO A 237 41.72 5.96 52.02
C PRO A 237 42.09 4.47 51.76
N ALA A 238 42.30 4.20 50.46
CA ALA A 238 43.22 3.25 49.79
C ALA A 238 43.93 2.09 50.53
N LYS A 239 43.97 0.93 49.84
CA LYS A 239 45.20 0.12 49.66
C LYS A 239 45.20 -0.71 48.36
N LYS A 240 46.32 -0.66 47.63
CA LYS A 240 46.79 -1.59 46.57
C LYS A 240 47.79 -2.60 47.22
N PRO A 241 48.35 -3.64 46.56
CA PRO A 241 48.32 -3.99 45.13
C PRO A 241 48.09 -5.51 44.83
N THR A 242 48.35 -5.92 43.57
CA THR A 242 48.71 -7.29 43.09
C THR A 242 47.66 -8.43 43.16
N ALA A 243 47.78 -9.53 42.41
CA ALA A 243 48.11 -9.80 40.98
C ALA A 243 48.38 -11.32 40.81
N ARG A 244 47.90 -11.92 39.70
CA ARG A 244 47.89 -13.38 39.41
C ARG A 244 46.98 -14.20 40.35
N GLY A 245 46.31 -15.26 39.90
CA GLY A 245 46.10 -15.72 38.51
C GLY A 245 45.89 -17.24 38.40
N ALA A 246 45.23 -17.68 37.32
CA ALA A 246 44.97 -19.09 36.96
C ALA A 246 44.03 -19.87 37.92
N LYS A 247 43.33 -20.95 37.54
CA LYS A 247 42.85 -21.50 36.25
C LYS A 247 41.88 -22.65 36.60
N SER A 248 40.85 -22.89 35.78
CA SER A 248 40.19 -24.22 35.62
C SER A 248 39.40 -24.74 36.85
N LYS A 249 38.51 -25.74 36.78
CA LYS A 249 37.71 -26.38 35.68
C LYS A 249 36.68 -27.32 36.36
N LYS A 250 35.49 -27.50 35.75
CA LYS A 250 34.54 -28.63 35.96
C LYS A 250 33.90 -28.72 37.38
N SER A 251 32.74 -29.37 37.60
CA SER A 251 31.63 -29.79 36.71
C SER A 251 30.44 -30.42 37.49
N LEU A 252 29.28 -30.55 36.82
CA LEU A 252 28.16 -31.50 37.02
C LEU A 252 27.00 -31.16 38.01
N LYS A 253 25.82 -30.97 37.39
CA LYS A 253 24.46 -31.48 37.70
C LYS A 253 23.81 -31.29 39.10
N GLU A 254 22.70 -30.52 39.06
CA GLU A 254 21.29 -30.86 39.45
C GLU A 254 20.98 -31.44 40.87
N PRO A 255 19.79 -31.17 41.47
CA PRO A 255 18.55 -30.63 40.88
C PRO A 255 17.99 -29.34 41.54
N SER A 256 16.83 -28.88 41.06
CA SER A 256 16.05 -27.69 41.51
C SER A 256 15.44 -27.85 42.93
N PRO A 257 14.99 -26.76 43.61
CA PRO A 257 13.84 -25.94 43.17
C PRO A 257 14.02 -24.41 43.24
N ASP A 258 13.13 -23.68 42.57
CA ASP A 258 12.97 -22.20 42.66
C ASP A 258 12.44 -21.78 44.06
N PRO A 259 12.68 -20.52 44.52
CA PRO A 259 11.82 -19.42 44.06
C PRO A 259 12.47 -18.01 43.95
N ALA A 260 11.66 -17.08 43.43
CA ALA A 260 11.73 -15.62 43.54
C ALA A 260 12.62 -14.84 42.54
N ASP A 261 11.97 -13.84 41.91
CA ASP A 261 12.52 -12.88 40.95
C ASP A 261 13.43 -11.82 41.62
N ASP A 262 14.53 -11.47 40.94
CA ASP A 262 15.23 -10.18 41.13
C ASP A 262 16.04 -9.81 39.87
N GLU A 263 15.35 -9.51 38.75
CA GLU A 263 16.02 -8.93 37.57
C GLU A 263 16.28 -7.43 37.77
N SER A 264 17.39 -7.12 38.42
CA SER A 264 18.00 -5.79 38.36
C SER A 264 18.40 -5.45 36.93
N SER A 265 17.97 -4.29 36.41
CA SER A 265 18.17 -3.91 35.01
C SER A 265 19.63 -3.65 34.64
N GLU A 266 20.24 -4.53 33.85
CA GLU A 266 21.43 -4.21 33.03
C GLU A 266 20.99 -3.71 31.64
N GLU A 267 21.57 -2.60 31.17
CA GLU A 267 21.32 -2.09 29.81
C GLU A 267 22.04 -2.94 28.75
N GLU A 268 21.31 -3.84 28.07
CA GLU A 268 21.84 -4.57 26.91
C GLU A 268 22.33 -3.58 25.82
N PRO A 269 23.62 -3.64 25.41
CA PRO A 269 24.16 -2.73 24.42
C PRO A 269 23.63 -3.05 23.02
N ALA A 270 22.94 -2.08 22.40
CA ALA A 270 22.19 -2.22 21.16
C ALA A 270 22.86 -3.14 20.10
N PRO A 271 22.14 -4.15 19.55
CA PRO A 271 22.73 -5.23 18.77
C PRO A 271 23.33 -4.73 17.45
N LYS A 272 24.66 -4.75 17.35
CA LYS A 272 25.40 -4.46 16.12
C LYS A 272 25.19 -5.59 15.10
N MET A 273 24.14 -5.48 14.28
CA MET A 273 23.77 -6.45 13.26
C MET A 273 24.88 -6.65 12.20
N LYS A 274 25.85 -7.53 12.49
CA LYS A 274 26.81 -8.07 11.52
C LYS A 274 26.48 -9.51 11.09
N THR A 275 25.19 -9.77 10.89
CA THR A 275 24.73 -11.03 10.29
C THR A 275 24.66 -10.86 8.78
N VAL A 276 25.65 -11.41 8.06
CA VAL A 276 25.60 -11.47 6.59
C VAL A 276 24.46 -12.43 6.20
N GLN A 277 23.34 -11.87 5.77
CA GLN A 277 22.20 -12.67 5.32
C GLN A 277 22.55 -13.40 4.03
N MET A 278 22.61 -14.73 4.12
CA MET A 278 22.83 -15.64 2.99
C MET A 278 21.61 -15.62 2.08
N VAL A 279 21.78 -15.22 0.82
CA VAL A 279 20.75 -15.36 -0.22
C VAL A 279 21.06 -16.62 -1.03
N LYS A 280 20.27 -17.68 -0.85
CA LYS A 280 20.33 -18.85 -1.75
C LYS A 280 19.63 -18.49 -3.06
N GLY A 281 20.27 -18.73 -4.20
CA GLY A 281 19.70 -18.52 -5.54
C GLY A 281 20.59 -17.66 -6.44
N THR A 282 20.25 -17.59 -7.72
CA THR A 282 20.98 -16.81 -8.74
C THR A 282 20.22 -15.56 -9.13
N ALA A 283 20.93 -14.42 -9.22
CA ALA A 283 20.36 -13.24 -9.87
C ALA A 283 20.40 -13.42 -11.39
N PRO A 284 19.31 -13.13 -12.13
CA PRO A 284 19.34 -13.12 -13.58
C PRO A 284 20.23 -11.99 -14.09
N VAL A 285 20.85 -12.22 -15.25
CA VAL A 285 21.56 -11.18 -15.99
C VAL A 285 20.53 -10.12 -16.43
N ASP A 286 20.87 -8.84 -16.30
CA ASP A 286 20.03 -7.74 -16.76
C ASP A 286 19.70 -7.90 -18.26
N THR A 287 18.42 -7.84 -18.63
CA THR A 287 17.92 -8.21 -19.97
C THR A 287 18.44 -7.33 -21.12
N TYR A 288 19.05 -6.19 -20.82
CA TYR A 288 19.68 -5.30 -21.79
C TYR A 288 21.20 -5.54 -21.94
N PHE A 289 21.77 -6.49 -21.18
CA PHE A 289 23.16 -6.89 -21.38
C PHE A 289 23.29 -7.63 -22.74
N PRO A 290 24.15 -7.15 -23.66
CA PRO A 290 24.28 -7.76 -24.98
C PRO A 290 24.87 -9.17 -24.87
N ASP A 291 24.42 -10.10 -25.72
CA ASP A 291 24.84 -11.51 -25.77
C ASP A 291 24.86 -12.20 -24.37
N PRO A 292 23.71 -12.32 -23.67
CA PRO A 292 23.66 -12.88 -22.30
C PRO A 292 23.95 -14.38 -22.24
N THR A 293 23.89 -15.09 -23.37
CA THR A 293 24.10 -16.55 -23.46
C THR A 293 25.45 -16.99 -22.88
N GLY A 294 25.40 -17.81 -21.82
CA GLY A 294 26.58 -18.31 -21.10
C GLY A 294 27.19 -17.34 -20.09
N TRP A 295 26.53 -16.22 -19.80
CA TRP A 295 26.84 -15.34 -18.67
C TRP A 295 25.94 -15.64 -17.47
N SER A 296 26.45 -15.33 -16.28
CA SER A 296 25.76 -15.46 -14.99
C SER A 296 26.15 -14.29 -14.10
N VAL A 297 25.27 -13.85 -13.20
CA VAL A 297 25.69 -12.91 -12.14
C VAL A 297 26.66 -13.62 -11.21
N TYR A 298 27.79 -12.97 -10.93
CA TYR A 298 28.84 -13.53 -10.11
C TYR A 298 28.39 -13.65 -8.64
N VAL A 299 28.68 -14.82 -8.07
CA VAL A 299 28.49 -15.13 -6.65
C VAL A 299 29.86 -15.53 -6.09
N ASP A 300 30.26 -14.96 -4.95
CA ASP A 300 31.54 -15.33 -4.32
C ASP A 300 31.43 -16.63 -3.49
N ALA A 301 32.58 -17.07 -2.95
CA ALA A 301 32.67 -18.28 -2.13
C ALA A 301 31.88 -18.20 -0.81
N GLN A 302 31.36 -17.03 -0.45
CA GLN A 302 30.53 -16.79 0.72
C GLN A 302 29.03 -16.72 0.35
N GLY A 303 28.67 -16.91 -0.91
CA GLY A 303 27.29 -16.81 -1.39
C GLY A 303 26.81 -15.37 -1.59
N VAL A 304 27.70 -14.37 -1.62
CA VAL A 304 27.31 -12.98 -1.91
C VAL A 304 27.13 -12.81 -3.41
N ILE A 305 25.89 -12.57 -3.83
CA ILE A 305 25.51 -12.23 -5.20
C ILE A 305 25.89 -10.77 -5.48
N TYR A 306 26.73 -10.50 -6.49
CA TYR A 306 27.14 -9.15 -6.87
C TYR A 306 26.12 -8.49 -7.83
N ASP A 307 24.88 -8.32 -7.34
CA ASP A 307 23.85 -7.45 -7.93
C ASP A 307 23.62 -6.21 -7.05
N GLY A 308 23.93 -5.04 -7.62
CA GLY A 308 23.72 -3.73 -7.03
C GLY A 308 22.49 -3.04 -7.63
N SER A 309 21.30 -3.50 -7.28
CA SER A 309 20.03 -2.81 -7.58
C SER A 309 19.86 -1.53 -6.73
N LEU A 310 20.05 -0.34 -7.31
CA LEU A 310 19.98 0.94 -6.59
C LEU A 310 18.77 1.82 -6.98
N ASN A 311 18.36 2.68 -6.04
CA ASN A 311 17.25 3.63 -6.16
C ASN A 311 17.61 5.00 -5.58
N GLN A 312 17.07 6.09 -6.15
CA GLN A 312 17.19 7.44 -5.60
C GLN A 312 15.95 8.27 -5.93
N THR A 313 15.33 8.83 -4.90
CA THR A 313 14.29 9.86 -5.02
C THR A 313 14.83 11.21 -4.55
N ASP A 314 14.61 12.26 -5.33
CA ASP A 314 14.80 13.66 -4.96
C ASP A 314 13.60 14.50 -5.42
N ILE A 315 12.67 14.72 -4.48
CA ILE A 315 11.42 15.47 -4.64
C ILE A 315 11.65 16.84 -5.26
N ARG A 316 12.61 17.61 -4.75
CA ARG A 316 12.90 19.00 -5.22
C ARG A 316 13.38 19.05 -6.67
N LYS A 317 13.80 17.92 -7.24
CA LYS A 317 14.24 17.80 -8.65
C LYS A 317 13.28 16.97 -9.51
N ASN A 318 12.09 16.61 -9.01
CA ASN A 318 11.17 15.62 -9.62
C ASN A 318 11.95 14.40 -10.17
N SER A 319 12.85 13.86 -9.36
CA SER A 319 13.88 12.93 -9.81
C SER A 319 13.75 11.60 -9.08
N ASN A 320 13.00 10.67 -9.69
CA ASN A 320 12.95 9.27 -9.26
C ASN A 320 13.78 8.41 -10.22
N LYS A 321 14.90 7.84 -9.76
CA LYS A 321 15.94 7.23 -10.61
C LYS A 321 16.34 5.83 -10.13
N PHE A 322 16.73 4.99 -11.08
CA PHE A 322 17.41 3.73 -10.78
C PHE A 322 18.87 3.77 -11.23
N TYR A 323 19.69 2.93 -10.62
CA TYR A 323 21.04 2.60 -11.11
C TYR A 323 21.29 1.13 -10.78
N TYR A 324 21.42 0.29 -11.81
CA TYR A 324 21.78 -1.11 -11.67
C TYR A 324 23.26 -1.28 -11.98
N VAL A 325 23.93 -2.13 -11.20
CA VAL A 325 25.30 -2.57 -11.45
C VAL A 325 25.38 -4.07 -11.20
N GLN A 326 25.97 -4.84 -12.12
CA GLN A 326 26.15 -6.29 -11.99
C GLN A 326 27.59 -6.68 -12.30
N LEU A 327 28.17 -7.55 -11.48
CA LEU A 327 29.40 -8.26 -11.80
C LEU A 327 28.99 -9.57 -12.47
N LEU A 328 29.44 -9.81 -13.70
CA LEU A 328 29.05 -10.95 -14.52
C LEU A 328 30.25 -11.86 -14.78
N GLU A 329 30.00 -13.17 -14.78
CA GLU A 329 30.97 -14.23 -15.04
C GLU A 329 30.49 -15.11 -16.19
N ARG A 330 31.38 -15.42 -17.14
CA ARG A 330 31.10 -16.30 -18.28
C ARG A 330 31.59 -17.72 -18.03
N LYS A 331 30.70 -18.70 -18.11
CA LYS A 331 31.02 -20.14 -17.91
C LYS A 331 30.79 -20.94 -19.20
N PRO A 332 31.55 -22.03 -19.45
CA PRO A 332 32.79 -22.43 -18.78
C PRO A 332 34.04 -21.68 -19.31
N LYS A 333 33.88 -20.83 -20.33
CA LYS A 333 34.99 -20.22 -21.09
C LYS A 333 35.81 -19.17 -20.33
N GLY A 334 35.37 -18.77 -19.13
CA GLY A 334 36.03 -17.77 -18.30
C GLY A 334 35.86 -16.34 -18.81
N GLY A 335 36.35 -15.40 -18.00
CA GLY A 335 36.24 -13.96 -18.24
C GLY A 335 35.04 -13.33 -17.51
N PHE A 336 35.26 -12.11 -17.04
CA PHE A 336 34.31 -11.34 -16.25
C PHE A 336 33.94 -10.03 -16.98
N ALA A 337 32.88 -9.39 -16.51
CA ALA A 337 32.44 -8.08 -16.95
C ALA A 337 31.78 -7.32 -15.78
N ALA A 338 31.77 -5.99 -15.82
CA ALA A 338 30.93 -5.19 -14.93
C ALA A 338 29.93 -4.41 -15.78
N TRP A 339 28.65 -4.72 -15.66
CA TRP A 339 27.54 -4.09 -16.39
C TRP A 339 26.90 -2.99 -15.55
N THR A 340 26.41 -1.92 -16.19
CA THR A 340 25.66 -0.84 -15.53
C THR A 340 24.53 -0.31 -16.40
N ARG A 341 23.36 -0.04 -15.81
CA ARG A 341 22.17 0.55 -16.49
C ARG A 341 21.44 1.54 -15.56
N TRP A 342 20.98 2.68 -16.06
CA TRP A 342 20.40 3.75 -15.24
C TRP A 342 19.45 4.67 -16.00
N GLY A 343 18.40 5.15 -15.33
CA GLY A 343 17.38 6.02 -15.95
C GLY A 343 16.38 6.58 -14.95
N ARG A 344 15.31 7.21 -15.45
CA ARG A 344 14.11 7.45 -14.63
C ARG A 344 13.47 6.10 -14.31
N VAL A 345 12.85 5.99 -13.14
CA VAL A 345 12.03 4.83 -12.79
C VAL A 345 10.86 4.71 -13.77
N GLY A 346 10.65 3.51 -14.32
CA GLY A 346 9.66 3.22 -15.37
C GLY A 346 10.17 3.31 -16.81
N GLU A 347 11.45 3.65 -17.03
CA GLU A 347 12.08 3.79 -18.37
C GLU A 347 13.27 2.82 -18.54
N GLU A 348 13.65 2.51 -19.79
CA GLU A 348 14.75 1.55 -20.09
C GLU A 348 16.12 2.05 -19.59
N GLY A 349 16.35 3.36 -19.71
CA GLY A 349 17.57 4.04 -19.28
C GLY A 349 18.74 3.98 -20.27
N GLN A 350 19.86 4.58 -19.85
CA GLN A 350 21.17 4.47 -20.48
C GLN A 350 21.92 3.26 -19.90
N MET A 351 22.87 2.71 -20.66
CA MET A 351 23.63 1.52 -20.27
C MET A 351 25.11 1.61 -20.66
N ALA A 352 25.99 0.95 -19.92
CA ALA A 352 27.42 0.89 -20.21
C ALA A 352 28.13 -0.29 -19.52
N MET A 353 29.19 -0.80 -20.18
CA MET A 353 30.16 -1.68 -19.57
C MET A 353 31.13 -0.86 -18.70
N ALA A 354 31.09 -1.05 -17.38
CA ALA A 354 32.07 -0.49 -16.44
C ALA A 354 33.40 -1.26 -16.45
N ALA A 355 33.38 -2.53 -16.87
CA ALA A 355 34.54 -3.33 -17.25
C ALA A 355 34.15 -4.29 -18.40
N GLY A 356 34.96 -4.37 -19.45
CA GLY A 356 34.63 -5.07 -20.70
C GLY A 356 34.54 -6.60 -20.57
N LYS A 357 33.87 -7.25 -21.54
CA LYS A 357 33.75 -8.72 -21.63
C LYS A 357 35.14 -9.35 -21.70
N GLY A 358 35.48 -10.21 -20.75
CA GLY A 358 36.81 -10.86 -20.68
C GLY A 358 37.80 -10.19 -19.72
N SER A 359 37.34 -9.23 -18.90
CA SER A 359 38.14 -8.71 -17.79
C SER A 359 38.51 -9.81 -16.78
N SER A 360 39.57 -9.62 -16.01
CA SER A 360 39.85 -10.47 -14.84
C SER A 360 38.84 -10.18 -13.71
N LEU A 361 38.63 -11.15 -12.81
CA LEU A 361 37.75 -10.99 -11.65
C LEU A 361 38.11 -9.75 -10.83
N SER A 362 39.41 -9.51 -10.60
CA SER A 362 39.88 -8.35 -9.83
C SER A 362 39.53 -7.01 -10.50
N VAL A 363 39.68 -6.90 -11.83
CA VAL A 363 39.34 -5.67 -12.57
C VAL A 363 37.83 -5.45 -12.61
N ALA A 364 37.05 -6.49 -12.91
CA ALA A 364 35.60 -6.38 -12.97
C ALA A 364 34.98 -6.11 -11.58
N ARG A 365 35.48 -6.75 -10.52
CA ARG A 365 35.07 -6.52 -9.14
C ARG A 365 35.42 -5.10 -8.68
N ALA A 366 36.64 -4.62 -8.92
CA ALA A 366 37.03 -3.25 -8.59
C ALA A 366 36.17 -2.21 -9.33
N ALA A 367 35.79 -2.47 -10.59
CA ALA A 367 34.86 -1.62 -11.33
C ALA A 367 33.45 -1.63 -10.72
N PHE A 368 32.91 -2.80 -10.34
CA PHE A 368 31.63 -2.94 -9.64
C PHE A 368 31.63 -2.16 -8.31
N GLU A 369 32.59 -2.43 -7.43
CA GLU A 369 32.70 -1.86 -6.10
C GLU A 369 32.90 -0.34 -6.16
N LYS A 370 33.70 0.15 -7.12
CA LYS A 370 33.85 1.59 -7.37
C LYS A 370 32.52 2.21 -7.80
N LYS A 371 31.80 1.62 -8.77
CA LYS A 371 30.50 2.16 -9.22
C LYS A 371 29.47 2.16 -8.11
N PHE A 372 29.42 1.12 -7.28
CA PHE A 372 28.58 1.09 -6.08
C PHE A 372 28.93 2.24 -5.13
N LYS A 373 30.21 2.36 -4.74
CA LYS A 373 30.70 3.37 -3.79
C LYS A 373 30.56 4.81 -4.29
N ASP A 374 30.77 5.06 -5.58
CA ASP A 374 30.54 6.37 -6.21
C ASP A 374 29.06 6.80 -6.04
N LYS A 375 28.12 5.85 -6.16
CA LYS A 375 26.66 6.09 -6.19
C LYS A 375 26.00 6.09 -4.80
N THR A 376 26.40 5.21 -3.90
CA THR A 376 25.83 5.09 -2.54
C THR A 376 26.65 5.84 -1.48
N GLY A 377 27.97 5.96 -1.67
CA GLY A 377 28.92 6.39 -0.65
C GLY A 377 29.25 5.31 0.39
N LEU A 378 28.79 4.07 0.20
CA LEU A 378 29.06 2.92 1.05
C LEU A 378 29.99 1.95 0.29
N THR A 379 30.81 1.16 0.99
CA THR A 379 31.51 0.03 0.34
C THR A 379 30.55 -1.14 0.16
N TRP A 380 30.94 -2.16 -0.62
CA TRP A 380 30.06 -3.30 -0.89
C TRP A 380 29.78 -4.15 0.36
N GLU A 381 30.70 -4.17 1.32
CA GLU A 381 30.56 -4.83 2.62
C GLU A 381 29.55 -4.08 3.50
N MET A 382 29.52 -2.75 3.40
CA MET A 382 28.62 -1.84 4.13
C MET A 382 27.30 -1.58 3.39
N ARG A 383 26.93 -2.41 2.40
CA ARG A 383 25.77 -2.18 1.51
C ARG A 383 24.41 -2.13 2.23
N PHE A 384 24.33 -2.59 3.47
CA PHE A 384 23.11 -2.61 4.29
C PHE A 384 23.04 -1.48 5.33
N ASP A 385 24.11 -0.68 5.47
CA ASP A 385 24.18 0.46 6.39
C ASP A 385 23.18 1.56 5.99
N THR A 386 22.95 2.54 6.90
CA THR A 386 22.06 3.67 6.63
C THR A 386 22.45 4.41 5.34
N PRO A 387 21.52 4.55 4.36
CA PRO A 387 21.80 5.29 3.13
C PRO A 387 22.17 6.75 3.38
N ARG A 388 23.19 7.25 2.65
CA ARG A 388 23.62 8.65 2.77
C ARG A 388 22.62 9.60 2.12
N ASN A 389 22.38 10.75 2.74
CA ASN A 389 21.52 11.80 2.18
C ASN A 389 22.02 12.25 0.78
N GLY A 390 21.12 12.42 -0.18
CA GLY A 390 21.44 12.82 -1.55
C GLY A 390 22.20 11.77 -2.39
N LYS A 391 22.41 10.55 -1.89
CA LYS A 391 23.01 9.41 -2.62
C LYS A 391 21.96 8.37 -3.00
N TYR A 392 22.38 7.32 -3.71
CA TYR A 392 21.52 6.17 -4.03
C TYR A 392 21.45 5.21 -2.83
N THR A 393 20.27 4.64 -2.62
CA THR A 393 20.00 3.54 -1.68
C THR A 393 20.15 2.21 -2.40
N TYR A 394 20.73 1.20 -1.73
CA TYR A 394 20.70 -0.19 -2.20
C TYR A 394 19.37 -0.83 -1.83
N VAL A 395 18.70 -1.43 -2.81
CA VAL A 395 17.42 -2.13 -2.62
C VAL A 395 17.70 -3.62 -2.73
N LEU A 396 17.76 -4.31 -1.59
CA LEU A 396 18.00 -5.75 -1.56
C LEU A 396 16.83 -6.49 -2.22
N LYS A 397 17.14 -7.15 -3.33
CA LYS A 397 16.28 -8.15 -3.96
C LYS A 397 16.61 -9.54 -3.41
N ASN A 398 15.58 -10.28 -3.03
CA ASN A 398 15.68 -11.70 -2.70
C ASN A 398 15.65 -12.51 -4.00
N TYR A 399 16.66 -13.33 -4.26
CA TYR A 399 16.75 -14.18 -5.46
C TYR A 399 16.42 -15.66 -5.17
N ALA A 400 15.70 -15.92 -4.06
CA ALA A 400 15.34 -17.27 -3.64
C ALA A 400 14.49 -18.02 -4.69
N ALA A 401 15.13 -18.99 -5.34
CA ALA A 401 14.56 -19.89 -6.34
C ALA A 401 13.80 -19.16 -7.47
N SER A 402 14.38 -18.10 -8.05
CA SER A 402 13.85 -17.50 -9.29
C SER A 402 14.39 -18.18 -10.55
N ASP A 403 14.55 -19.50 -10.50
CA ASP A 403 15.22 -20.32 -11.52
C ASP A 403 14.23 -21.32 -12.20
N ASP A 404 12.95 -20.94 -12.31
CA ASP A 404 11.86 -21.71 -12.96
C ASP A 404 10.93 -20.83 -13.83
N GLU A 405 11.39 -19.67 -14.30
CA GLU A 405 10.73 -18.89 -15.36
C GLU A 405 11.77 -18.58 -16.46
N ASP A 406 11.35 -18.61 -17.72
CA ASP A 406 12.13 -18.46 -18.97
C ASP A 406 12.90 -19.70 -19.51
N SER A 407 12.18 -20.79 -19.86
CA SER A 407 12.69 -21.78 -20.84
C SER A 407 11.66 -22.53 -21.71
N ASP A 408 10.37 -22.14 -21.71
CA ASP A 408 9.28 -22.89 -22.39
C ASP A 408 8.60 -22.13 -23.56
N GLU A 409 9.20 -21.04 -24.05
CA GLU A 409 8.91 -20.48 -25.39
C GLU A 409 10.20 -20.42 -26.23
N GLU A 410 10.05 -20.65 -27.54
CA GLU A 410 11.13 -20.71 -28.58
C GLU A 410 12.19 -21.83 -28.48
N ASP A 411 11.80 -23.09 -28.74
CA ASP A 411 12.59 -23.94 -29.67
C ASP A 411 11.72 -24.98 -30.40
N ALA A 412 11.19 -24.59 -31.56
CA ALA A 412 10.20 -25.36 -32.32
C ALA A 412 10.74 -25.98 -33.64
N ASP A 413 12.04 -26.29 -33.77
CA ASP A 413 12.49 -27.23 -34.82
C ASP A 413 13.87 -27.90 -34.57
N ALA A 414 13.92 -28.92 -33.70
CA ALA A 414 15.12 -29.76 -33.52
C ALA A 414 14.80 -31.27 -33.32
N LYS A 415 15.07 -32.10 -34.34
CA LYS A 415 14.90 -33.57 -34.28
C LYS A 415 16.01 -34.25 -33.47
N GLY A 416 15.81 -34.39 -32.16
CA GLY A 416 16.70 -35.18 -31.26
C GLY A 416 15.96 -36.29 -30.50
N LYS A 417 16.24 -37.57 -30.80
CA LYS A 417 15.61 -38.69 -30.09
C LYS A 417 16.32 -39.02 -28.77
N GLY A 418 15.56 -39.03 -27.67
CA GLY A 418 15.71 -40.07 -26.63
C GLY A 418 16.30 -39.68 -25.27
N LYS A 419 15.51 -38.97 -24.44
CA LYS A 419 15.47 -39.13 -22.95
C LYS A 419 14.34 -38.32 -22.28
N GLY A 420 13.11 -38.44 -22.79
CA GLY A 420 11.97 -37.62 -22.35
C GLY A 420 10.62 -38.34 -22.36
N LYS A 421 10.56 -39.56 -21.80
CA LYS A 421 9.32 -40.36 -21.76
C LYS A 421 8.62 -40.36 -20.39
N GLU A 422 9.37 -40.37 -19.29
CA GLU A 422 8.79 -40.43 -17.94
C GLU A 422 8.11 -39.10 -17.54
N LYS A 423 8.74 -37.94 -17.78
CA LYS A 423 8.14 -36.62 -17.46
C LYS A 423 6.80 -36.35 -18.15
N LYS A 424 6.62 -36.81 -19.41
CA LYS A 424 5.41 -36.50 -20.18
C LYS A 424 4.17 -37.29 -19.75
N GLU A 425 4.33 -38.39 -19.00
CA GLU A 425 3.19 -39.22 -18.57
C GLU A 425 2.54 -38.73 -17.25
N GLU A 426 3.07 -37.66 -16.63
CA GLU A 426 2.44 -37.00 -15.46
C GLU A 426 1.64 -35.73 -15.81
N GLU A 427 2.08 -34.98 -16.82
CA GLU A 427 1.48 -33.69 -17.20
C GLU A 427 0.08 -33.85 -17.83
N ASP A 428 -0.11 -34.91 -18.64
CA ASP A 428 -1.36 -35.25 -19.35
C ASP A 428 -2.49 -35.79 -18.43
N LYS A 429 -2.21 -36.10 -17.15
CA LYS A 429 -3.26 -36.54 -16.21
C LYS A 429 -4.16 -35.36 -15.85
N PRO A 430 -5.50 -35.42 -16.04
CA PRO A 430 -6.38 -34.30 -15.72
C PRO A 430 -6.25 -33.87 -14.25
N MET A 431 -6.31 -32.56 -14.01
CA MET A 431 -6.28 -32.00 -12.65
C MET A 431 -7.52 -32.48 -11.88
N PRO A 432 -7.38 -33.03 -10.67
CA PRO A 432 -8.53 -33.50 -9.91
C PRO A 432 -9.37 -32.33 -9.37
N ASP A 433 -10.66 -32.57 -9.21
CA ASP A 433 -11.58 -31.63 -8.56
C ASP A 433 -11.13 -31.33 -7.12
N SER A 434 -11.42 -30.09 -6.68
CA SER A 434 -11.17 -29.66 -5.31
C SER A 434 -12.08 -30.39 -4.33
N LYS A 435 -11.51 -30.84 -3.20
CA LYS A 435 -12.26 -31.52 -2.12
C LYS A 435 -12.95 -30.54 -1.17
N LEU A 436 -12.75 -29.23 -1.37
CA LEU A 436 -13.25 -28.17 -0.51
C LEU A 436 -14.67 -27.73 -0.90
N ALA A 437 -15.44 -27.24 0.05
CA ALA A 437 -16.74 -26.62 -0.22
C ALA A 437 -16.59 -25.40 -1.17
N ALA A 438 -17.54 -25.20 -2.07
CA ALA A 438 -17.46 -24.16 -3.11
C ALA A 438 -17.27 -22.73 -2.57
N SER A 439 -17.78 -22.43 -1.36
CA SER A 439 -17.54 -21.17 -0.66
C SER A 439 -16.10 -21.02 -0.16
N ILE A 440 -15.43 -22.11 0.26
CA ILE A 440 -14.00 -22.13 0.58
C ILE A 440 -13.16 -21.99 -0.68
N GLN A 441 -13.49 -22.71 -1.76
CA GLN A 441 -12.81 -22.52 -3.06
C GLN A 441 -12.89 -21.05 -3.51
N SER A 442 -14.07 -20.44 -3.37
CA SER A 442 -14.31 -19.03 -3.68
C SER A 442 -13.61 -18.05 -2.72
N LEU A 443 -13.29 -18.47 -1.48
CA LEU A 443 -12.48 -17.71 -0.53
C LEU A 443 -10.99 -17.79 -0.89
N MET A 444 -10.48 -18.97 -1.27
CA MET A 444 -9.08 -19.14 -1.71
C MET A 444 -8.81 -18.33 -2.98
N ALA A 445 -9.70 -18.41 -3.99
CA ALA A 445 -9.61 -17.64 -5.22
C ALA A 445 -9.76 -16.11 -5.04
N LEU A 446 -10.23 -15.68 -3.86
CA LEU A 446 -10.32 -14.28 -3.45
C LEU A 446 -9.03 -13.79 -2.76
N ILE A 447 -8.48 -14.57 -1.81
CA ILE A 447 -7.28 -14.16 -1.05
C ILE A 447 -5.97 -14.39 -1.82
N PHE A 448 -5.87 -15.45 -2.63
CA PHE A 448 -4.70 -15.75 -3.47
C PHE A 448 -4.82 -15.14 -4.88
N ASN A 449 -5.50 -14.00 -5.00
CA ASN A 449 -5.77 -13.38 -6.29
C ASN A 449 -4.66 -12.42 -6.73
N SER A 450 -3.79 -12.85 -7.64
CA SER A 450 -2.68 -12.04 -8.18
C SER A 450 -3.13 -10.71 -8.80
N SER A 451 -4.34 -10.64 -9.38
CA SER A 451 -4.87 -9.40 -9.96
C SER A 451 -5.22 -8.39 -8.88
N PHE A 452 -5.85 -8.81 -7.77
CA PHE A 452 -6.12 -7.91 -6.64
C PHE A 452 -4.82 -7.44 -5.95
N MET A 453 -3.79 -8.30 -5.86
CA MET A 453 -2.47 -7.88 -5.37
C MET A 453 -1.85 -6.79 -6.28
N GLN A 454 -1.93 -6.97 -7.61
CA GLN A 454 -1.46 -5.96 -8.58
C GLN A 454 -2.25 -4.65 -8.49
N GLN A 455 -3.59 -4.72 -8.46
CA GLN A 455 -4.45 -3.54 -8.32
C GLN A 455 -4.18 -2.78 -7.01
N GLN A 456 -3.92 -3.50 -5.91
CA GLN A 456 -3.57 -2.93 -4.62
C GLN A 456 -2.19 -2.25 -4.62
N MET A 457 -1.17 -2.87 -5.22
CA MET A 457 0.14 -2.22 -5.38
C MET A 457 0.03 -0.95 -6.21
N LEU A 458 -0.74 -0.96 -7.31
CA LEU A 458 -0.99 0.22 -8.13
C LEU A 458 -1.75 1.31 -7.37
N ALA A 459 -2.79 0.95 -6.62
CA ALA A 459 -3.58 1.90 -5.81
C ALA A 459 -2.74 2.59 -4.71
N MET A 460 -1.69 1.92 -4.21
CA MET A 460 -0.72 2.48 -3.27
C MET A 460 0.55 3.02 -3.95
N SER A 461 0.54 3.19 -5.27
CA SER A 461 1.66 3.74 -6.06
C SER A 461 3.00 2.97 -5.94
N TYR A 462 2.98 1.69 -5.57
CA TYR A 462 4.17 0.86 -5.40
C TYR A 462 4.74 0.37 -6.75
N ASP A 463 6.05 0.46 -6.94
CA ASP A 463 6.73 0.00 -8.16
C ASP A 463 7.09 -1.49 -8.11
N ALA A 464 6.07 -2.31 -8.40
CA ALA A 464 6.19 -3.75 -8.50
C ALA A 464 7.10 -4.25 -9.64
N ALA A 465 7.39 -3.43 -10.65
CA ALA A 465 8.30 -3.81 -11.74
C ALA A 465 9.76 -3.71 -11.29
N LYS A 466 10.10 -2.68 -10.48
CA LYS A 466 11.44 -2.51 -9.91
C LYS A 466 11.71 -3.43 -8.72
N LEU A 467 10.69 -3.71 -7.91
CA LEU A 467 10.78 -4.62 -6.76
C LEU A 467 9.55 -5.56 -6.67
N PRO A 468 9.52 -6.65 -7.46
CA PRO A 468 8.45 -7.64 -7.39
C PRO A 468 8.30 -8.28 -6.00
N LEU A 469 7.08 -8.63 -5.60
CA LEU A 469 6.77 -9.17 -4.26
C LEU A 469 7.63 -10.38 -3.86
N GLY A 470 7.78 -11.38 -4.75
CA GLY A 470 8.64 -12.54 -4.49
C GLY A 470 10.13 -12.20 -4.33
N LYS A 471 10.55 -11.02 -4.84
CA LYS A 471 11.90 -10.48 -4.71
C LYS A 471 12.02 -9.45 -3.57
N LEU A 472 10.96 -9.18 -2.81
CA LEU A 472 11.00 -8.30 -1.63
C LEU A 472 11.67 -9.01 -0.43
N SER A 473 12.67 -8.37 0.17
CA SER A 473 13.36 -8.90 1.36
C SER A 473 12.74 -8.36 2.66
N LYS A 474 12.79 -9.16 3.74
CA LYS A 474 12.41 -8.69 5.10
C LYS A 474 13.24 -7.49 5.53
N THR A 475 14.52 -7.46 5.16
CA THR A 475 15.43 -6.34 5.45
C THR A 475 15.01 -5.04 4.75
N THR A 476 14.47 -5.12 3.53
CA THR A 476 13.92 -3.96 2.81
C THR A 476 12.64 -3.45 3.48
N ILE A 477 11.77 -4.36 3.95
CA ILE A 477 10.57 -4.04 4.75
C ILE A 477 10.97 -3.30 6.04
N ASN A 478 11.91 -3.84 6.83
CA ASN A 478 12.36 -3.22 8.08
C ASN A 478 13.07 -1.86 7.83
N GLN A 479 13.89 -1.75 6.77
CA GLN A 479 14.47 -0.46 6.37
C GLN A 479 13.40 0.58 5.96
N GLY A 480 12.30 0.15 5.35
CA GLY A 480 11.15 1.00 5.04
C GLY A 480 10.48 1.52 6.32
N PHE A 481 10.21 0.61 7.27
CA PHE A 481 9.67 0.98 8.59
C PHE A 481 10.58 1.96 9.32
N LEU A 482 11.91 1.72 9.36
CA LEU A 482 12.88 2.64 9.96
C LEU A 482 12.90 4.03 9.30
N ALA A 483 12.70 4.11 7.98
CA ALA A 483 12.60 5.39 7.28
C ALA A 483 11.30 6.14 7.64
N LEU A 484 10.17 5.43 7.77
CA LEU A 484 8.91 6.00 8.26
C LEU A 484 8.97 6.37 9.76
N LYS A 485 9.73 5.62 10.57
CA LYS A 485 9.93 5.91 11.99
C LYS A 485 10.63 7.25 12.20
N ALA A 486 11.69 7.53 11.45
CA ALA A 486 12.35 8.84 11.51
C ALA A 486 11.43 10.01 11.10
N ILE A 487 10.49 9.77 10.16
CA ILE A 487 9.44 10.75 9.81
C ILE A 487 8.46 10.94 10.97
N GLY A 488 8.04 9.84 11.61
CA GLY A 488 7.14 9.85 12.76
C GLY A 488 7.75 10.52 14.00
N GLU A 489 9.02 10.28 14.28
CA GLU A 489 9.77 10.94 15.37
C GLU A 489 9.80 12.46 15.17
N LEU A 490 10.04 12.94 13.95
CA LEU A 490 9.99 14.37 13.61
C LEU A 490 8.58 15.00 13.70
N MET A 491 7.52 14.22 13.47
CA MET A 491 6.14 14.66 13.70
C MET A 491 5.80 14.82 15.18
N ASN A 492 6.41 14.00 16.04
CA ASN A 492 6.20 14.04 17.49
C ASN A 492 7.07 15.12 18.16
N ASP A 493 8.30 15.33 17.71
CA ASP A 493 9.16 16.43 18.14
C ASP A 493 9.80 17.15 16.94
N ALA A 494 9.29 18.35 16.65
CA ALA A 494 9.84 19.22 15.61
C ALA A 494 11.23 19.79 15.96
N SER A 495 11.65 19.76 17.23
CA SER A 495 12.97 20.23 17.67
C SER A 495 14.10 19.40 17.07
N LEU A 496 13.84 18.11 16.80
CA LEU A 496 14.77 17.18 16.17
C LEU A 496 15.34 17.72 14.84
N ALA A 497 14.56 18.50 14.10
CA ALA A 497 15.02 19.14 12.86
C ALA A 497 16.25 20.03 13.08
N GLN A 498 16.28 20.77 14.19
CA GLN A 498 17.42 21.61 14.54
C GLN A 498 18.49 20.84 15.33
N THR A 499 18.10 19.99 16.28
CA THR A 499 19.05 19.32 17.20
C THR A 499 19.78 18.13 16.58
N GLN A 500 19.13 17.35 15.72
CA GLN A 500 19.74 16.22 15.01
C GLN A 500 20.21 16.57 13.60
N TYR A 501 19.47 17.42 12.88
CA TYR A 501 19.68 17.65 11.45
C TYR A 501 20.22 19.05 11.09
N GLY A 502 20.19 20.02 12.01
CA GLY A 502 20.64 21.41 11.75
C GLY A 502 19.90 22.09 10.59
N MET A 503 18.64 21.74 10.35
CA MET A 503 17.85 22.17 9.18
C MET A 503 16.43 22.55 9.56
N ALA A 504 15.79 23.42 8.76
CA ALA A 504 14.38 23.73 8.91
C ALA A 504 13.50 22.47 8.74
N VAL A 505 12.45 22.34 9.56
CA VAL A 505 11.56 21.16 9.65
C VAL A 505 11.12 20.62 8.28
N ASN A 506 10.62 21.49 7.39
CA ASN A 506 10.18 21.11 6.04
C ASN A 506 11.30 20.50 5.17
N GLN A 507 12.54 20.98 5.32
CA GLN A 507 13.71 20.44 4.62
C GLN A 507 14.07 19.04 5.12
N VAL A 508 13.86 18.76 6.41
CA VAL A 508 14.05 17.43 7.01
C VAL A 508 12.96 16.47 6.54
N TYR A 509 11.68 16.87 6.55
CA TYR A 509 10.59 16.06 5.97
C TYR A 509 10.86 15.64 4.53
N ILE A 510 11.31 16.57 3.67
CA ILE A 510 11.69 16.25 2.28
C ILE A 510 12.84 15.24 2.23
N ASN A 511 13.88 15.42 3.06
CA ASN A 511 15.05 14.53 3.04
C ASN A 511 14.72 13.13 3.59
N LEU A 512 13.85 13.02 4.60
CA LEU A 512 13.39 11.74 5.13
C LEU A 512 12.40 11.04 4.18
N THR A 513 11.50 11.79 3.54
CA THR A 513 10.61 11.23 2.49
C THR A 513 11.42 10.74 1.28
N ASN A 514 12.44 11.50 0.85
CA ASN A 514 13.40 11.07 -0.17
C ASN A 514 14.09 9.74 0.22
N ARG A 515 14.48 9.58 1.49
CA ARG A 515 15.05 8.31 2.01
C ARG A 515 14.01 7.19 1.94
N TYR A 516 12.77 7.42 2.36
CA TYR A 516 11.70 6.42 2.33
C TYR A 516 11.43 5.92 0.90
N TYR A 517 11.12 6.80 -0.06
CA TYR A 517 10.88 6.41 -1.46
C TYR A 517 12.13 5.89 -2.18
N SER A 518 13.33 6.13 -1.63
CA SER A 518 14.55 5.44 -2.08
C SER A 518 14.66 4.01 -1.56
N VAL A 519 14.11 3.68 -0.39
CA VAL A 519 14.07 2.30 0.16
C VAL A 519 12.91 1.50 -0.43
N ILE A 520 11.69 2.05 -0.39
CA ILE A 520 10.46 1.43 -0.91
C ILE A 520 10.12 2.08 -2.26
N PRO A 521 10.35 1.39 -3.40
CA PRO A 521 10.19 2.01 -4.72
C PRO A 521 8.74 2.34 -5.05
N HIS A 522 8.51 3.56 -5.55
CA HIS A 522 7.19 4.07 -5.92
C HIS A 522 7.14 4.61 -7.35
N ALA A 523 5.96 4.54 -7.98
CA ALA A 523 5.70 4.80 -9.39
C ALA A 523 4.86 6.07 -9.65
N PHE A 524 5.34 7.24 -9.21
CA PHE A 524 4.65 8.53 -9.39
C PHE A 524 4.57 9.07 -10.84
N GLY A 525 5.01 8.30 -11.84
CA GLY A 525 5.02 8.71 -13.25
C GLY A 525 5.83 9.99 -13.49
N ARG A 526 5.16 11.05 -13.97
CA ARG A 526 5.74 12.39 -14.17
C ARG A 526 5.45 13.37 -13.02
N SER A 527 4.57 13.02 -12.10
CA SER A 527 4.22 13.86 -10.95
C SER A 527 5.37 13.94 -9.95
N VAL A 528 5.44 15.04 -9.20
CA VAL A 528 6.38 15.19 -8.08
C VAL A 528 5.96 14.22 -6.97
N PRO A 529 6.89 13.43 -6.38
CA PRO A 529 6.56 12.59 -5.23
C PRO A 529 6.09 13.45 -4.05
N PRO A 530 4.99 13.09 -3.35
CA PRO A 530 4.44 13.91 -2.29
C PRO A 530 5.33 13.87 -1.04
N VAL A 531 5.35 14.94 -0.23
CA VAL A 531 6.13 14.97 1.03
C VAL A 531 5.30 14.36 2.15
N ILE A 532 5.81 13.34 2.85
CA ILE A 532 5.11 12.74 4.00
C ILE A 532 5.28 13.67 5.21
N ASN A 533 4.28 14.52 5.44
CA ASN A 533 4.29 15.56 6.48
C ASN A 533 3.00 15.61 7.35
N SER A 534 2.14 14.60 7.25
CA SER A 534 0.94 14.44 8.10
C SER A 534 0.77 13.00 8.60
N PRO A 535 0.15 12.78 9.78
CA PRO A 535 -0.11 11.43 10.31
C PRO A 535 -0.94 10.55 9.36
N GLN A 536 -1.87 11.15 8.60
CA GLN A 536 -2.72 10.44 7.63
C GLN A 536 -1.90 9.92 6.44
N MET A 537 -0.89 10.69 5.98
CA MET A 537 0.04 10.22 4.96
C MET A 537 0.98 9.15 5.53
N LEU A 538 1.53 9.37 6.73
CA LEU A 538 2.38 8.39 7.39
C LEU A 538 1.68 7.04 7.60
N LYS A 539 0.42 7.05 8.04
CA LYS A 539 -0.39 5.84 8.21
C LYS A 539 -0.60 5.08 6.90
N ARG A 540 -0.91 5.76 5.80
CA ARG A 540 -1.07 5.12 4.47
C ARG A 540 0.21 4.38 4.04
N GLU A 541 1.37 5.00 4.29
CA GLU A 541 2.67 4.42 3.92
C GLU A 541 3.08 3.27 4.86
N VAL A 542 2.61 3.28 6.11
CA VAL A 542 2.69 2.13 7.04
C VAL A 542 1.82 0.96 6.56
N GLU A 543 0.53 1.23 6.28
CA GLU A 543 -0.43 0.24 5.76
C GLU A 543 0.06 -0.42 4.45
N LEU A 544 0.80 0.33 3.61
CA LEU A 544 1.50 -0.19 2.43
C LEU A 544 2.57 -1.22 2.83
N ILE A 545 3.50 -0.89 3.73
CA ILE A 545 4.59 -1.81 4.11
C ILE A 545 4.04 -3.09 4.76
N GLU A 546 3.03 -2.97 5.63
CA GLU A 546 2.36 -4.11 6.24
C GLU A 546 1.73 -5.02 5.17
N SER A 547 0.97 -4.43 4.24
CA SER A 547 0.33 -5.18 3.15
C SER A 547 1.34 -5.80 2.17
N LEU A 548 2.50 -5.17 1.92
CA LEU A 548 3.60 -5.77 1.14
C LEU A 548 4.16 -7.02 1.84
N GLY A 549 4.16 -7.05 3.18
CA GLY A 549 4.53 -8.23 3.97
C GLY A 549 3.58 -9.41 3.78
N ASP A 550 2.26 -9.16 3.77
CA ASP A 550 1.27 -10.23 3.59
C ASP A 550 1.10 -10.67 2.13
N MET A 551 1.10 -9.73 1.17
CA MET A 551 1.12 -10.05 -0.26
C MET A 551 2.37 -10.86 -0.65
N LYS A 552 3.50 -10.67 0.04
CA LYS A 552 4.67 -11.53 -0.13
C LYS A 552 4.36 -12.98 0.28
N ILE A 553 3.75 -13.21 1.46
CA ILE A 553 3.39 -14.57 1.92
C ILE A 553 2.44 -15.22 0.91
N ALA A 554 1.44 -14.47 0.42
CA ALA A 554 0.53 -14.94 -0.62
C ALA A 554 1.26 -15.30 -1.93
N THR A 555 2.28 -14.54 -2.31
CA THR A 555 3.12 -14.79 -3.50
C THR A 555 3.99 -16.04 -3.33
N GLU A 556 4.55 -16.27 -2.14
CA GLU A 556 5.34 -17.47 -1.84
C GLU A 556 4.46 -18.74 -1.92
N VAL A 557 3.25 -18.72 -1.36
CA VAL A 557 2.27 -19.83 -1.50
C VAL A 557 1.81 -20.03 -2.96
N LEU A 558 1.52 -18.96 -3.69
CA LEU A 558 1.11 -19.06 -5.11
C LEU A 558 2.18 -19.74 -5.98
N LYS A 559 3.44 -19.44 -5.72
CA LYS A 559 4.60 -20.02 -6.42
C LYS A 559 4.83 -21.49 -6.05
N ASP A 560 4.64 -21.85 -4.78
CA ASP A 560 4.74 -23.25 -4.34
C ASP A 560 3.56 -24.11 -4.81
N THR A 561 2.42 -23.49 -5.17
CA THR A 561 1.21 -24.17 -5.65
C THR A 561 0.97 -24.10 -7.17
N SER A 562 1.78 -23.34 -7.93
CA SER A 562 1.73 -23.32 -9.40
C SER A 562 2.41 -24.54 -10.04
N LYS A 563 3.34 -25.19 -9.33
CA LYS A 563 4.01 -26.42 -9.76
C LYS A 563 3.09 -27.64 -9.61
N VAL A 564 3.42 -28.75 -10.28
CA VAL A 564 2.73 -30.02 -10.08
C VAL A 564 3.01 -30.55 -8.66
N VAL A 565 2.07 -30.34 -7.74
CA VAL A 565 2.14 -30.88 -6.38
C VAL A 565 1.57 -32.29 -6.37
N LEU A 566 2.33 -33.25 -5.84
CA LEU A 566 1.90 -34.64 -5.64
C LEU A 566 1.65 -34.94 -4.15
N ASP A 567 0.73 -35.85 -3.88
CA ASP A 567 0.51 -36.42 -2.54
C ASP A 567 1.51 -37.54 -2.20
N LYS A 568 1.40 -38.11 -0.99
CA LYS A 568 2.29 -39.20 -0.53
C LYS A 568 2.16 -40.51 -1.32
N ALA A 569 1.18 -40.62 -2.22
CA ALA A 569 0.94 -41.76 -3.10
C ALA A 569 1.20 -41.44 -4.59
N GLY A 570 1.68 -40.24 -4.92
CA GLY A 570 2.01 -39.82 -6.29
C GLY A 570 0.82 -39.28 -7.10
N ASN A 571 -0.32 -38.96 -6.46
CA ASN A 571 -1.45 -38.34 -7.14
C ASN A 571 -1.31 -36.81 -7.18
N ARG A 572 -1.71 -36.16 -8.27
CA ARG A 572 -1.81 -34.69 -8.33
C ARG A 572 -2.74 -34.17 -7.23
N ILE A 573 -2.39 -33.04 -6.61
CA ILE A 573 -3.26 -32.29 -5.70
C ILE A 573 -3.84 -31.08 -6.45
N ASN A 574 -5.08 -30.70 -6.16
CA ASN A 574 -5.65 -29.45 -6.69
C ASN A 574 -4.93 -28.23 -6.07
N PRO A 575 -4.49 -27.22 -6.85
CA PRO A 575 -3.79 -26.05 -6.31
C PRO A 575 -4.59 -25.28 -5.24
N ILE A 576 -5.93 -25.26 -5.33
CA ILE A 576 -6.81 -24.60 -4.36
C ILE A 576 -6.79 -25.35 -3.02
N ASP A 577 -6.81 -26.68 -3.04
CA ASP A 577 -6.68 -27.53 -1.86
C ASP A 577 -5.32 -27.29 -1.18
N LYS A 578 -4.26 -27.13 -1.98
CA LYS A 578 -2.92 -26.87 -1.45
C LYS A 578 -2.73 -25.44 -0.91
N GLN A 579 -3.38 -24.46 -1.54
CA GLN A 579 -3.48 -23.09 -1.02
C GLN A 579 -4.20 -23.06 0.33
N TYR A 580 -5.29 -23.81 0.47
CA TYR A 580 -5.99 -23.98 1.75
C TYR A 580 -5.12 -24.65 2.82
N GLU A 581 -4.44 -25.76 2.51
CA GLU A 581 -3.50 -26.43 3.43
C GLU A 581 -2.41 -25.46 3.94
N SER A 582 -1.93 -24.54 3.10
CA SER A 582 -0.87 -23.58 3.46
C SER A 582 -1.27 -22.59 4.57
N LEU A 583 -2.58 -22.39 4.80
CA LEU A 583 -3.09 -21.52 5.86
C LEU A 583 -2.99 -22.19 7.25
N ASN A 584 -2.81 -23.51 7.32
CA ASN A 584 -2.67 -24.25 8.58
C ASN A 584 -3.82 -23.96 9.58
N LEU A 585 -5.06 -24.08 9.10
CA LEU A 585 -6.28 -23.90 9.89
C LEU A 585 -6.72 -25.25 10.48
N ASN A 586 -7.11 -25.25 11.75
CA ASN A 586 -7.79 -26.36 12.40
C ASN A 586 -9.24 -26.47 11.93
N GLU A 587 -9.90 -25.33 11.70
CA GLU A 587 -11.27 -25.25 11.18
C GLU A 587 -11.41 -24.10 10.18
N ALA A 588 -12.17 -24.35 9.10
CA ALA A 588 -12.72 -23.32 8.21
C ALA A 588 -14.11 -23.76 7.71
N THR A 589 -15.08 -23.87 8.61
CA THR A 589 -16.42 -24.41 8.31
C THR A 589 -17.35 -23.32 7.77
N PRO A 590 -17.87 -23.41 6.53
CA PRO A 590 -18.93 -22.53 6.06
C PRO A 590 -20.21 -22.78 6.87
N LEU A 591 -20.81 -21.71 7.40
CA LEU A 591 -22.04 -21.81 8.18
C LEU A 591 -23.28 -21.87 7.28
N ASP A 592 -24.23 -22.74 7.64
CA ASP A 592 -25.55 -22.78 7.02
C ASP A 592 -26.30 -21.48 7.29
N LYS A 593 -26.84 -20.86 6.24
CA LYS A 593 -27.53 -19.55 6.30
C LYS A 593 -28.84 -19.57 7.07
N SER A 594 -29.37 -20.77 7.35
CA SER A 594 -30.53 -21.01 8.22
C SER A 594 -30.17 -21.29 9.69
N SER A 595 -28.88 -21.52 10.00
CA SER A 595 -28.44 -21.81 11.38
C SER A 595 -28.55 -20.60 12.30
N GLN A 596 -28.87 -20.83 13.57
CA GLN A 596 -28.96 -19.76 14.56
C GLN A 596 -27.61 -19.02 14.76
N GLU A 597 -26.50 -19.73 14.62
CA GLU A 597 -25.14 -19.18 14.63
C GLU A 597 -24.97 -18.14 13.50
N TYR A 598 -25.28 -18.50 12.26
CA TYR A 598 -25.25 -17.58 11.12
C TYR A 598 -26.21 -16.40 11.32
N LEU A 599 -27.44 -16.64 11.77
CA LEU A 599 -28.46 -15.60 11.95
C LEU A 599 -28.05 -14.57 13.01
N ASN A 600 -27.48 -15.00 14.13
CA ASN A 600 -26.98 -14.11 15.18
C ASN A 600 -25.76 -13.31 14.70
N LEU A 601 -24.85 -13.93 13.95
CA LEU A 601 -23.67 -13.28 13.37
C LEU A 601 -24.04 -12.26 12.28
N ALA A 602 -24.99 -12.59 11.41
CA ALA A 602 -25.53 -11.69 10.40
C ALA A 602 -26.29 -10.51 11.05
N ALA A 603 -27.04 -10.76 12.12
CA ALA A 603 -27.70 -9.71 12.90
C ALA A 603 -26.68 -8.75 13.54
N TYR A 604 -25.58 -9.25 14.11
CA TYR A 604 -24.50 -8.42 14.67
C TYR A 604 -23.93 -7.48 13.59
N LEU A 605 -23.63 -8.01 12.40
CA LEU A 605 -23.16 -7.21 11.27
C LEU A 605 -24.17 -6.13 10.83
N GLN A 606 -25.46 -6.42 10.77
CA GLN A 606 -26.46 -5.42 10.37
C GLN A 606 -26.74 -4.38 11.46
N LYS A 607 -26.79 -4.76 12.74
CA LYS A 607 -27.17 -3.87 13.86
C LYS A 607 -26.04 -3.00 14.41
N THR A 608 -24.77 -3.36 14.17
CA THR A 608 -23.61 -2.53 14.53
C THR A 608 -23.03 -1.73 13.36
N HIS A 609 -23.90 -1.45 12.38
CA HIS A 609 -23.63 -0.50 11.31
C HIS A 609 -23.64 0.94 11.85
N GLY A 610 -22.47 1.58 11.82
CA GLY A 610 -22.28 2.97 12.26
C GLY A 610 -22.94 3.97 11.31
N LYS A 611 -23.88 4.76 11.85
CA LYS A 611 -24.78 5.68 11.12
C LYS A 611 -24.07 6.76 10.29
N THR A 612 -22.80 7.06 10.56
CA THR A 612 -21.97 8.01 9.79
C THR A 612 -21.26 7.39 8.58
N HIS A 613 -21.45 6.11 8.28
CA HIS A 613 -20.75 5.39 7.22
C HIS A 613 -21.68 4.98 6.08
N TYR A 614 -21.55 5.58 4.89
CA TYR A 614 -22.48 5.40 3.76
C TYR A 614 -22.33 4.08 2.96
N LEU A 615 -21.45 3.17 3.40
CA LEU A 615 -21.26 1.85 2.79
C LEU A 615 -22.37 0.86 3.19
N LYS A 616 -22.87 0.06 2.25
CA LYS A 616 -23.83 -1.02 2.52
C LYS A 616 -23.14 -2.37 2.47
N LEU A 617 -23.32 -3.18 3.51
CA LEU A 617 -22.74 -4.52 3.63
C LEU A 617 -23.81 -5.59 3.42
N THR A 618 -23.55 -6.50 2.49
CA THR A 618 -24.36 -7.72 2.28
C THR A 618 -23.48 -8.93 2.56
N VAL A 619 -23.90 -9.82 3.46
CA VAL A 619 -23.17 -11.06 3.76
C VAL A 619 -23.28 -12.00 2.56
N GLU A 620 -22.14 -12.36 1.97
CA GLU A 620 -22.05 -13.40 0.95
C GLU A 620 -21.92 -14.76 1.64
N ASP A 621 -20.99 -14.94 2.59
CA ASP A 621 -20.81 -16.14 3.41
C ASP A 621 -20.25 -15.80 4.80
N ILE A 622 -20.43 -16.70 5.77
CA ILE A 622 -19.75 -16.68 7.07
C ILE A 622 -19.08 -18.04 7.27
N PHE A 623 -17.84 -18.02 7.76
CA PHE A 623 -17.05 -19.21 8.08
C PHE A 623 -16.68 -19.18 9.57
N ARG A 624 -16.85 -20.31 10.28
CA ARG A 624 -16.19 -20.51 11.58
C ARG A 624 -14.73 -20.85 11.30
N ILE A 625 -13.82 -20.16 11.99
CA ILE A 625 -12.37 -20.29 11.80
C ILE A 625 -11.75 -20.72 13.14
N GLU A 626 -10.86 -21.71 13.08
CA GLU A 626 -9.89 -21.98 14.14
C GLU A 626 -8.49 -22.06 13.52
N ARG A 627 -7.54 -21.29 14.06
CA ARG A 627 -6.14 -21.28 13.64
C ARG A 627 -5.32 -22.27 14.46
N ALA A 628 -4.44 -23.05 13.82
CA ALA A 628 -3.55 -23.96 14.52
C ALA A 628 -2.68 -23.22 15.57
N GLY A 629 -2.64 -23.76 16.78
CA GLY A 629 -1.87 -23.22 17.92
C GLY A 629 -2.44 -21.95 18.55
N GLU A 630 -3.56 -21.40 18.06
CA GLU A 630 -4.10 -20.13 18.57
C GLU A 630 -4.81 -20.28 19.93
N THR A 631 -5.64 -21.31 20.09
CA THR A 631 -6.25 -21.68 21.37
C THR A 631 -5.18 -22.03 22.41
N GLN A 632 -4.14 -22.77 21.99
CA GLN A 632 -3.01 -23.14 22.84
C GLN A 632 -2.25 -21.90 23.34
N ARG A 633 -1.88 -20.99 22.43
CA ARG A 633 -1.22 -19.70 22.74
C ARG A 633 -2.01 -18.86 23.75
N PHE A 634 -3.34 -18.88 23.66
CA PHE A 634 -4.24 -18.16 24.56
C PHE A 634 -4.26 -18.76 25.97
N THR A 635 -4.35 -20.09 26.08
CA THR A 635 -4.37 -20.83 27.34
C THR A 635 -3.02 -20.89 28.03
N ASP A 636 -1.91 -21.01 27.29
CA ASP A 636 -0.54 -21.00 27.86
C ASP A 636 -0.18 -19.64 28.45
N ALA A 637 -0.72 -18.56 27.89
CA ALA A 637 -0.61 -17.20 28.45
C ALA A 637 -1.62 -16.92 29.60
N GLY A 638 -2.42 -17.92 30.02
CA GLY A 638 -3.35 -17.83 31.14
C GLY A 638 -4.60 -16.97 30.89
N TYR A 639 -4.85 -16.51 29.67
CA TYR A 639 -5.98 -15.62 29.35
C TYR A 639 -7.36 -16.30 29.47
N ASP A 640 -7.40 -17.62 29.64
CA ASP A 640 -8.58 -18.43 29.96
C ASP A 640 -8.84 -18.59 31.47
N LYS A 641 -7.93 -18.12 32.33
CA LYS A 641 -7.96 -18.32 33.81
C LYS A 641 -7.78 -17.02 34.61
N LEU A 642 -7.94 -15.85 33.98
CA LEU A 642 -7.94 -14.58 34.70
C LEU A 642 -9.12 -14.51 35.67
N ALA A 643 -8.87 -14.01 36.89
CA ALA A 643 -9.92 -13.79 37.89
C ALA A 643 -10.99 -12.79 37.41
N ASN A 644 -10.57 -11.79 36.64
CA ASN A 644 -11.43 -10.81 35.99
C ASN A 644 -11.55 -11.13 34.49
N ASP A 645 -12.27 -12.21 34.14
CA ASP A 645 -12.51 -12.58 32.74
C ASP A 645 -13.39 -11.52 32.05
N ASN A 646 -12.83 -10.83 31.05
CA ASN A 646 -13.51 -9.75 30.34
C ASN A 646 -13.27 -9.88 28.82
N ARG A 647 -13.66 -11.04 28.28
CA ARG A 647 -13.57 -11.33 26.85
C ARG A 647 -14.68 -10.67 26.07
N TYR A 648 -14.33 -10.10 24.91
CA TYR A 648 -15.27 -9.51 23.96
C TYR A 648 -15.10 -10.16 22.58
N LEU A 649 -16.20 -10.28 21.83
CA LEU A 649 -16.21 -10.70 20.43
C LEU A 649 -16.30 -9.44 19.54
N LEU A 650 -15.20 -9.06 18.89
CA LEU A 650 -15.05 -7.75 18.24
C LEU A 650 -14.60 -7.84 16.78
N TRP A 651 -14.96 -6.84 15.98
CA TRP A 651 -14.64 -6.74 14.56
C TRP A 651 -13.21 -6.30 14.29
N HIS A 652 -12.51 -7.06 13.46
CA HIS A 652 -11.32 -6.59 12.72
C HIS A 652 -11.61 -6.62 11.21
N GLY A 653 -10.97 -5.73 10.46
CA GLY A 653 -11.10 -5.62 9.01
C GLY A 653 -9.77 -5.22 8.40
N SER A 654 -9.46 -5.80 7.24
CA SER A 654 -8.21 -5.57 6.52
C SER A 654 -8.42 -5.79 5.02
N ARG A 655 -7.43 -5.43 4.21
CA ARG A 655 -7.47 -5.65 2.76
C ARG A 655 -7.48 -7.15 2.45
N VAL A 656 -8.27 -7.58 1.48
CA VAL A 656 -8.44 -9.01 1.10
C VAL A 656 -7.11 -9.74 0.91
N THR A 657 -6.16 -9.10 0.25
CA THR A 657 -4.80 -9.57 -0.03
C THR A 657 -3.98 -9.87 1.24
N ASN A 658 -4.31 -9.24 2.37
CA ASN A 658 -3.63 -9.44 3.64
C ASN A 658 -4.08 -10.75 4.33
N PHE A 659 -5.26 -11.29 3.97
CA PHE A 659 -5.82 -12.45 4.66
C PHE A 659 -5.04 -13.75 4.44
N ALA A 660 -4.24 -13.89 3.37
CA ALA A 660 -3.34 -15.05 3.26
C ALA A 660 -2.28 -15.05 4.38
N GLY A 661 -1.77 -13.87 4.75
CA GLY A 661 -0.84 -13.70 5.86
C GLY A 661 -1.54 -13.79 7.23
N ILE A 662 -2.70 -13.16 7.40
CA ILE A 662 -3.45 -13.19 8.67
C ILE A 662 -4.02 -14.58 8.96
N LEU A 663 -4.49 -15.32 7.94
CA LEU A 663 -5.01 -16.69 8.12
C LEU A 663 -3.91 -17.74 8.27
N SER A 664 -2.66 -17.47 7.87
CA SER A 664 -1.51 -18.35 8.15
C SER A 664 -0.78 -18.01 9.46
N GLN A 665 -0.48 -16.72 9.72
CA GLN A 665 0.35 -16.27 10.84
C GLN A 665 -0.42 -15.62 12.00
N GLY A 666 -1.68 -15.24 11.80
CA GLY A 666 -2.52 -14.56 12.80
C GLY A 666 -2.45 -13.04 12.71
N LEU A 667 -3.19 -12.36 13.60
CA LEU A 667 -3.07 -10.91 13.78
C LEU A 667 -1.75 -10.61 14.49
N ARG A 668 -0.93 -9.74 13.89
CA ARG A 668 0.40 -9.37 14.36
C ARG A 668 0.40 -7.92 14.85
N ILE A 669 1.23 -7.63 15.86
CA ILE A 669 1.52 -6.26 16.28
C ILE A 669 2.64 -5.70 15.39
N ALA A 670 2.56 -4.42 15.05
CA ALA A 670 3.55 -3.73 14.23
C ALA A 670 4.98 -3.82 14.85
N PRO A 671 6.03 -4.03 14.04
CA PRO A 671 7.37 -4.30 14.55
C PRO A 671 7.99 -3.09 15.26
N PRO A 672 9.00 -3.28 16.15
CA PRO A 672 9.68 -2.18 16.86
C PRO A 672 10.22 -1.06 15.96
N GLU A 673 10.61 -1.41 14.73
CA GLU A 673 11.10 -0.51 13.69
C GLU A 673 10.04 0.44 13.11
N ALA A 674 8.74 0.14 13.21
CA ALA A 674 7.67 0.98 12.67
C ALA A 674 7.54 2.32 13.43
N PRO A 675 7.04 3.41 12.82
CA PRO A 675 6.59 4.59 13.55
C PRO A 675 5.49 4.22 14.55
N VAL A 676 5.36 4.97 15.65
CA VAL A 676 4.27 4.76 16.64
C VAL A 676 3.04 5.60 16.28
N ASN A 677 3.24 6.80 15.75
CA ASN A 677 2.17 7.78 15.48
C ASN A 677 1.31 7.52 14.21
N GLY A 678 1.53 6.40 13.53
CA GLY A 678 0.54 5.84 12.60
C GLY A 678 -0.65 5.17 13.31
N TYR A 679 -0.51 4.85 14.60
CA TYR A 679 -1.48 4.13 15.42
C TYR A 679 -1.96 5.03 16.56
N MET A 680 -3.28 5.14 16.79
CA MET A 680 -3.85 6.18 17.67
C MET A 680 -3.59 5.95 19.17
N PHE A 681 -3.37 4.69 19.55
CA PHE A 681 -3.21 4.18 20.92
C PHE A 681 -1.98 3.26 21.02
N GLY A 682 -0.88 3.66 20.38
CA GLY A 682 0.34 2.85 20.30
C GLY A 682 0.21 1.61 19.41
N LYS A 683 1.26 0.77 19.38
CA LYS A 683 1.31 -0.44 18.55
C LYS A 683 0.59 -1.59 19.24
N GLY A 684 -0.51 -2.07 18.67
CA GLY A 684 -1.30 -3.21 19.17
C GLY A 684 -2.19 -3.78 18.08
N ILE A 685 -3.01 -4.79 18.41
CA ILE A 685 -4.08 -5.26 17.53
C ILE A 685 -5.31 -4.38 17.77
N TYR A 686 -5.81 -3.72 16.72
CA TYR A 686 -6.97 -2.83 16.77
C TYR A 686 -8.25 -3.58 16.41
N LEU A 687 -9.23 -3.51 17.30
CA LEU A 687 -10.57 -4.10 17.17
C LEU A 687 -11.64 -3.02 17.40
N ALA A 688 -12.84 -3.21 16.84
CA ALA A 688 -13.99 -2.34 17.05
C ALA A 688 -15.26 -3.14 17.36
N ASP A 689 -16.17 -2.54 18.10
CA ASP A 689 -17.52 -3.04 18.35
C ASP A 689 -18.47 -2.80 17.17
N MET A 690 -18.24 -1.72 16.41
CA MET A 690 -19.02 -1.27 15.25
C MET A 690 -18.44 -1.77 13.93
N VAL A 691 -19.16 -2.64 13.20
CA VAL A 691 -18.63 -3.32 12.00
C VAL A 691 -18.16 -2.36 10.91
N THR A 692 -18.87 -1.26 10.66
CA THR A 692 -18.51 -0.37 9.52
C THR A 692 -17.24 0.43 9.78
N LYS A 693 -16.81 0.57 11.03
CA LYS A 693 -15.49 1.13 11.35
C LYS A 693 -14.36 0.20 10.88
N SER A 694 -14.46 -1.09 11.19
CA SER A 694 -13.54 -2.11 10.70
C SER A 694 -13.67 -2.32 9.19
N ALA A 695 -14.87 -2.19 8.62
CA ALA A 695 -15.12 -2.35 7.18
C ALA A 695 -14.41 -1.30 6.31
N ASN A 696 -14.18 -0.08 6.82
CA ASN A 696 -13.40 0.94 6.09
C ASN A 696 -11.97 0.45 5.77
N TYR A 697 -11.36 -0.35 6.65
CA TYR A 697 -10.03 -0.94 6.44
C TYR A 697 -10.01 -2.03 5.35
N CYS A 698 -11.17 -2.55 4.94
CA CYS A 698 -11.25 -3.57 3.89
C CYS A 698 -10.90 -3.04 2.49
N CYS A 699 -11.13 -1.74 2.23
CA CYS A 699 -10.83 -1.08 0.95
C CYS A 699 -11.33 -1.86 -0.29
N ALA A 700 -12.52 -2.46 -0.18
CA ALA A 700 -13.02 -3.53 -1.05
C ALA A 700 -13.16 -3.17 -2.55
N THR A 701 -13.02 -1.90 -2.93
CA THR A 701 -12.99 -1.46 -4.34
C THR A 701 -11.78 -1.99 -5.11
N GLN A 702 -10.68 -2.36 -4.43
CA GLN A 702 -9.54 -3.07 -5.05
C GLN A 702 -9.76 -4.60 -5.20
N SER A 703 -10.89 -5.14 -4.73
CA SER A 703 -11.23 -6.57 -4.74
C SER A 703 -12.66 -6.80 -5.25
N ASN A 704 -13.01 -6.15 -6.37
CA ASN A 704 -14.30 -6.24 -7.05
C ASN A 704 -15.53 -6.01 -6.14
N ASN A 705 -15.42 -5.08 -5.19
CA ASN A 705 -16.44 -4.78 -4.18
C ASN A 705 -16.80 -5.98 -3.28
N THR A 706 -15.92 -6.97 -3.13
CA THR A 706 -16.01 -7.98 -2.05
C THR A 706 -14.87 -7.73 -1.06
N GLY A 707 -15.19 -7.68 0.22
CA GLY A 707 -14.23 -7.51 1.32
C GLY A 707 -14.34 -8.63 2.35
N LEU A 708 -13.31 -8.74 3.19
CA LEU A 708 -13.23 -9.70 4.29
C LEU A 708 -13.20 -8.97 5.63
N LEU A 709 -14.08 -9.40 6.53
CA LEU A 709 -14.21 -8.95 7.92
C LEU A 709 -14.08 -10.16 8.83
N MET A 710 -13.60 -9.99 10.06
CA MET A 710 -13.51 -11.09 11.03
C MET A 710 -14.01 -10.68 12.41
N LEU A 711 -14.53 -11.65 13.16
CA LEU A 711 -14.78 -11.51 14.59
C LEU A 711 -13.70 -12.26 15.38
N CYS A 712 -13.14 -11.53 16.34
CA CYS A 712 -12.05 -11.95 17.21
C CYS A 712 -12.55 -12.00 18.66
N GLU A 713 -12.33 -13.13 19.33
CA GLU A 713 -12.44 -13.22 20.78
C GLU A 713 -11.17 -12.62 21.38
N ALA A 714 -11.30 -11.52 22.11
CA ALA A 714 -10.19 -10.78 22.70
C ALA A 714 -10.35 -10.67 24.22
N GLN A 715 -9.33 -11.09 24.98
CA GLN A 715 -9.25 -10.90 26.43
C GLN A 715 -8.74 -9.49 26.73
N LEU A 716 -9.63 -8.63 27.22
CA LEU A 716 -9.33 -7.21 27.47
C LEU A 716 -8.91 -6.92 28.91
N GLY A 717 -9.27 -7.81 29.85
CA GLY A 717 -9.15 -7.57 31.29
C GLY A 717 -10.15 -6.52 31.81
N ASP A 718 -10.28 -6.43 33.12
CA ASP A 718 -11.13 -5.44 33.79
C ASP A 718 -10.41 -4.90 35.05
N PRO A 719 -10.14 -3.59 35.16
CA PRO A 719 -10.45 -2.52 34.20
C PRO A 719 -9.55 -2.51 32.95
N MET A 720 -10.06 -1.92 31.87
CA MET A 720 -9.28 -1.46 30.71
C MET A 720 -8.71 -0.06 30.95
N TYR A 721 -7.63 0.29 30.25
CA TYR A 721 -7.12 1.66 30.21
C TYR A 721 -7.98 2.51 29.26
N GLU A 722 -8.97 3.23 29.79
CA GLU A 722 -9.87 4.05 28.99
C GLU A 722 -9.26 5.41 28.62
N LEU A 723 -9.42 5.83 27.36
CA LEU A 723 -8.89 7.10 26.82
C LEU A 723 -9.92 7.82 25.95
N THR A 724 -10.06 9.14 26.13
CA THR A 724 -10.97 10.00 25.36
C THR A 724 -10.30 10.70 24.17
N HIS A 725 -8.96 10.67 24.14
CA HIS A 725 -8.06 11.31 23.17
C HIS A 725 -6.92 10.34 22.82
N SER A 726 -6.27 10.53 21.67
CA SER A 726 -5.14 9.70 21.23
C SER A 726 -3.93 9.78 22.18
N ASP A 727 -3.35 8.63 22.53
CA ASP A 727 -2.08 8.54 23.25
C ASP A 727 -1.15 7.55 22.55
N TYR A 728 -0.07 8.06 21.96
CA TYR A 728 0.92 7.23 21.27
C TYR A 728 1.70 6.30 22.22
N LEU A 729 1.69 6.57 23.53
CA LEU A 729 2.31 5.75 24.58
C LEU A 729 1.29 4.91 25.37
N ALA A 730 0.08 4.70 24.82
CA ALA A 730 -0.98 3.98 25.53
C ALA A 730 -0.62 2.52 25.86
N ALA A 731 0.31 1.89 25.14
CA ALA A 731 0.81 0.55 25.49
C ALA A 731 1.58 0.57 26.82
N GLU A 732 2.55 1.48 26.92
CA GLU A 732 3.35 1.71 28.12
C GLU A 732 2.50 2.23 29.28
N ASN A 733 1.52 3.10 29.01
CA ASN A 733 0.66 3.71 30.01
C ASN A 733 -0.43 2.75 30.52
N SER A 734 -1.02 1.92 29.65
CA SER A 734 -1.91 0.81 30.04
C SER A 734 -1.19 -0.18 30.96
N LYS A 735 0.05 -0.57 30.62
CA LYS A 735 0.88 -1.42 31.49
C LYS A 735 1.16 -0.79 32.85
N LYS A 736 1.48 0.52 32.92
CA LYS A 736 1.67 1.25 34.20
C LYS A 736 0.39 1.33 35.03
N ALA A 737 -0.77 1.38 34.37
CA ALA A 737 -2.09 1.36 35.02
C ALA A 737 -2.55 -0.04 35.45
N GLY A 738 -1.78 -1.10 35.17
CA GLY A 738 -2.13 -2.49 35.46
C GLY A 738 -3.17 -3.11 34.52
N ALA A 739 -3.51 -2.43 33.42
CA ALA A 739 -4.53 -2.87 32.47
C ALA A 739 -3.92 -3.70 31.32
N LEU A 740 -4.69 -4.68 30.83
CA LEU A 740 -4.27 -5.58 29.74
C LEU A 740 -4.58 -5.03 28.34
N ALA A 741 -5.48 -4.05 28.24
CA ALA A 741 -5.92 -3.46 26.98
C ALA A 741 -6.28 -1.98 27.16
N THR A 742 -6.19 -1.22 26.07
CA THR A 742 -6.66 0.16 26.00
C THR A 742 -8.03 0.21 25.30
N LYS A 743 -8.91 1.08 25.79
CA LYS A 743 -10.21 1.39 25.16
C LYS A 743 -10.27 2.87 24.79
N GLY A 744 -10.14 3.16 23.49
CA GLY A 744 -10.45 4.48 22.95
C GLY A 744 -11.97 4.70 22.96
N LYS A 745 -12.46 5.61 23.81
CA LYS A 745 -13.89 5.85 24.03
C LYS A 745 -14.50 6.68 22.89
N GLY A 746 -15.48 6.13 22.20
CA GLY A 746 -16.21 6.80 21.13
C GLY A 746 -17.63 7.21 21.52
N ARG A 747 -18.15 8.24 20.84
CA ARG A 747 -19.50 8.79 21.05
C ARG A 747 -20.59 7.74 20.86
N THR A 748 -20.61 7.08 19.71
CA THR A 748 -21.61 6.07 19.35
C THR A 748 -21.09 4.67 19.65
N ALA A 749 -21.87 3.86 20.38
CA ALA A 749 -21.50 2.51 20.80
C ALA A 749 -22.73 1.58 20.87
N PRO A 750 -22.52 0.25 21.04
CA PRO A 750 -23.52 -0.62 21.64
C PRO A 750 -23.82 -0.18 23.07
N LEU A 751 -25.10 0.04 23.35
CA LEU A 751 -25.58 0.44 24.68
C LEU A 751 -25.73 -0.77 25.62
N GLU A 752 -26.06 -1.94 25.07
CA GLU A 752 -26.27 -3.19 25.81
C GLU A 752 -25.41 -4.33 25.26
N TRP A 753 -25.04 -5.26 26.15
CA TRP A 753 -24.14 -6.38 25.88
C TRP A 753 -24.72 -7.69 26.38
N MET A 754 -24.59 -8.75 25.59
CA MET A 754 -25.08 -10.10 25.88
C MET A 754 -23.99 -11.17 25.73
N ASP A 755 -24.25 -12.36 26.28
CA ASP A 755 -23.36 -13.51 26.19
C ASP A 755 -23.38 -14.12 24.77
N ALA A 756 -22.20 -14.24 24.15
CA ALA A 756 -22.00 -14.78 22.81
C ALA A 756 -22.11 -16.31 22.73
N GLY A 757 -22.36 -17.00 23.85
CA GLY A 757 -22.81 -18.40 23.90
C GLY A 757 -24.09 -18.66 23.09
N CYS A 758 -24.89 -17.61 22.82
CA CYS A 758 -26.01 -17.66 21.88
C CYS A 758 -25.59 -17.92 20.42
N VAL A 759 -24.32 -17.65 20.07
CA VAL A 759 -23.73 -17.92 18.75
C VAL A 759 -23.16 -19.34 18.73
N SER A 760 -22.31 -19.69 19.69
CA SER A 760 -21.84 -21.06 19.92
C SER A 760 -21.38 -21.27 21.37
N GLU A 761 -21.56 -22.47 21.93
CA GLU A 761 -21.21 -22.78 23.34
C GLU A 761 -19.72 -22.47 23.65
N GLY A 762 -18.84 -22.60 22.66
CA GLY A 762 -17.42 -22.21 22.75
C GLY A 762 -17.16 -20.69 22.83
N LEU A 763 -18.19 -19.87 22.99
CA LEU A 763 -18.14 -18.41 23.22
C LEU A 763 -18.89 -17.98 24.49
N LYS A 764 -19.30 -18.94 25.33
CA LYS A 764 -19.89 -18.67 26.64
C LYS A 764 -18.95 -17.80 27.51
N GLY A 765 -19.51 -16.77 28.15
CA GLY A 765 -18.76 -15.75 28.91
C GLY A 765 -18.09 -14.67 28.04
N VAL A 766 -18.08 -14.79 26.71
CA VAL A 766 -17.59 -13.74 25.80
C VAL A 766 -18.72 -12.75 25.53
N LYS A 767 -18.48 -11.46 25.69
CA LYS A 767 -19.47 -10.40 25.46
C LYS A 767 -19.58 -10.04 23.98
N MET A 768 -20.81 -9.91 23.48
CA MET A 768 -21.12 -9.29 22.18
C MET A 768 -22.28 -8.29 22.33
N PRO A 769 -22.46 -7.33 21.41
CA PRO A 769 -23.59 -6.39 21.44
C PRO A 769 -24.94 -7.09 21.44
N ASP A 770 -25.89 -6.66 22.29
CA ASP A 770 -27.27 -7.14 22.17
C ASP A 770 -27.97 -6.45 20.98
N VAL A 771 -28.05 -7.19 19.87
CA VAL A 771 -28.67 -6.77 18.61
C VAL A 771 -30.16 -6.43 18.69
N LYS A 772 -30.81 -6.67 19.83
CA LYS A 772 -32.18 -6.20 20.11
C LYS A 772 -32.23 -4.70 20.43
N VAL A 773 -31.12 -4.11 20.91
CA VAL A 773 -30.99 -2.69 21.24
C VAL A 773 -30.18 -1.99 20.16
N ASP A 774 -30.71 -0.90 19.62
CA ASP A 774 -30.00 -0.13 18.59
C ASP A 774 -28.81 0.64 19.18
N THR A 775 -27.73 0.72 18.40
CA THR A 775 -26.54 1.48 18.76
C THR A 775 -26.86 2.98 18.86
N GLY A 776 -26.28 3.65 19.86
CA GLY A 776 -26.62 5.01 20.24
C GLY A 776 -25.43 5.76 20.83
N ASP A 777 -25.62 7.05 21.09
CA ASP A 777 -24.57 7.87 21.70
C ASP A 777 -24.56 7.70 23.22
N VAL A 778 -23.37 7.61 23.82
CA VAL A 778 -23.18 7.48 25.28
C VAL A 778 -23.24 8.85 25.96
N ASP A 779 -23.77 8.90 27.20
CA ASP A 779 -23.85 10.14 27.99
C ASP A 779 -22.50 10.49 28.65
N GLU A 780 -21.51 10.81 27.81
CA GLU A 780 -20.17 11.18 28.24
C GLU A 780 -19.62 12.34 27.39
N ARG A 781 -19.08 13.35 28.06
CA ARG A 781 -18.63 14.60 27.44
C ARG A 781 -17.14 14.58 27.16
N GLY A 782 -16.71 15.28 26.10
CA GLY A 782 -15.30 15.38 25.72
C GLY A 782 -14.77 14.22 24.87
N LEU A 783 -15.64 13.29 24.44
CA LEU A 783 -15.26 12.21 23.53
C LEU A 783 -14.90 12.75 22.14
N TYR A 784 -13.68 12.49 21.68
CA TYR A 784 -13.21 12.89 20.35
C TYR A 784 -13.56 11.86 19.26
N LEU A 785 -13.47 10.57 19.57
CA LEU A 785 -13.79 9.48 18.64
C LEU A 785 -15.30 9.38 18.35
N GLN A 786 -15.65 9.00 17.11
CA GLN A 786 -17.06 8.72 16.76
C GLN A 786 -17.55 7.36 17.25
N TYR A 787 -16.66 6.35 17.30
CA TYR A 787 -16.96 4.98 17.76
C TYR A 787 -15.74 4.41 18.50
N ASN A 788 -15.94 3.41 19.36
CA ASN A 788 -14.87 2.84 20.20
C ASN A 788 -13.71 2.24 19.39
N GLU A 789 -12.56 2.09 20.05
CA GLU A 789 -11.46 1.19 19.66
C GLU A 789 -11.03 0.38 20.87
N TYR A 790 -10.72 -0.89 20.66
CA TYR A 790 -10.16 -1.79 21.67
C TYR A 790 -8.81 -2.26 21.16
N ILE A 791 -7.76 -2.02 21.95
CA ILE A 791 -6.37 -2.25 21.55
C ILE A 791 -5.70 -3.16 22.57
N VAL A 792 -5.26 -4.32 22.09
CA VAL A 792 -4.53 -5.32 22.89
C VAL A 792 -3.06 -5.35 22.48
N TYR A 793 -2.20 -5.54 23.48
CA TYR A 793 -0.74 -5.37 23.34
C TYR A 793 0.03 -6.69 23.36
N ASN A 794 -0.67 -7.83 23.43
CA ASN A 794 -0.11 -9.16 23.23
C ASN A 794 -0.97 -9.96 22.23
N VAL A 795 -0.33 -10.57 21.21
CA VAL A 795 -0.99 -11.43 20.20
C VAL A 795 -1.63 -12.69 20.81
N ALA A 796 -1.25 -13.07 22.03
CA ALA A 796 -1.88 -14.16 22.78
C ALA A 796 -3.24 -13.79 23.40
N GLN A 797 -3.60 -12.50 23.50
CA GLN A 797 -4.92 -12.06 23.98
C GLN A 797 -6.06 -12.34 22.98
N VAL A 798 -5.75 -12.73 21.73
CA VAL A 798 -6.73 -12.79 20.64
C VAL A 798 -6.79 -14.17 19.98
N LYS A 799 -8.02 -14.64 19.75
CA LYS A 799 -8.35 -15.78 18.89
C LYS A 799 -9.30 -15.32 17.79
N ILE A 800 -8.98 -15.58 16.52
CA ILE A 800 -9.93 -15.40 15.41
C ILE A 800 -11.01 -16.50 15.53
N ARG A 801 -12.29 -16.14 15.41
CA ARG A 801 -13.43 -17.08 15.58
C ARG A 801 -14.32 -17.19 14.34
N TYR A 802 -14.56 -16.07 13.65
CA TYR A 802 -15.35 -16.05 12.42
C TYR A 802 -14.74 -15.17 11.34
N LEU A 803 -14.94 -15.56 10.09
CA LEU A 803 -14.58 -14.81 8.89
C LEU A 803 -15.84 -14.59 8.05
N PHE A 804 -16.08 -13.34 7.65
CA PHE A 804 -17.22 -12.91 6.87
C PHE A 804 -16.74 -12.49 5.48
N ARG A 805 -17.32 -13.09 4.44
CA ARG A 805 -17.21 -12.61 3.05
C ARG A 805 -18.39 -11.72 2.77
N CYS A 806 -18.16 -10.46 2.40
CA CYS A 806 -19.22 -9.46 2.27
C CYS A 806 -19.09 -8.65 0.98
N LYS A 807 -20.23 -8.38 0.34
CA LYS A 807 -20.36 -7.40 -0.72
C LYS A 807 -20.43 -5.99 -0.14
N PHE A 808 -19.62 -5.10 -0.69
CA PHE A 808 -19.53 -3.68 -0.35
C PHE A 808 -20.22 -2.88 -1.44
N ASN A 809 -21.49 -2.55 -1.23
CA ASN A 809 -22.24 -1.72 -2.15
C ASN A 809 -22.12 -0.25 -1.74
N SER A 810 -21.56 0.58 -2.62
CA SER A 810 -21.63 2.03 -2.46
C SER A 810 -23.09 2.47 -2.51
N GLY A 811 -23.59 3.08 -1.43
CA GLY A 811 -24.81 3.89 -1.56
C GLY A 811 -24.53 5.04 -2.52
N THR A 812 -25.36 5.22 -3.54
CA THR A 812 -25.34 6.42 -4.39
C THR A 812 -25.85 7.62 -3.60
N SER A 813 -24.95 8.26 -2.86
CA SER A 813 -25.07 9.66 -2.48
C SER A 813 -24.81 10.50 -3.73
N TRP A 814 -25.87 11.11 -4.24
CA TRP A 814 -25.79 12.27 -5.11
C TRP A 814 -25.60 13.51 -4.23
#